data_AF-A0A4Q9XIG8-F1
#
_entry.id   AF-A0A4Q9XIG8-F1
#
_cell.length_a   1.000
_cell.length_b   1.000
_cell.length_c   1.000
_cell.angle_alpha   90.00
_cell.angle_beta   90.00
_cell.angle_gamma   90.00
#
_symmetry.space_group_name_H-M   'P 1'
#
loop_
_entity.id
_entity.type
_entity.pdbx_description
1 polymer ?
#
loop_
_entity_poly.entity_id
_entity_poly.type
_entity_poly.pdbx_seq_one_letter_code
_entity_poly.pdbx_strand_id
1 'polypeptide(L)'
;MKLNKLTAAMILASTAGSAIAGGPLYIHEPTMQPYKWDTSKGSIPVYTDGGELVADKDGNLVPSFTVLEAGTKFNHDLTLPDGTFIPAYTVLDRDYTFLTIEQANAITARAVGEWTAVETSTFDMSVQGTIEQQTGIADVTPDNVDQIYGAENGYGFWVNYDTDGSILEQYFGVPRTQVLGIAFPEWANEETGEIIEATALMNGWFVDSKDTQGDNVAGVFTHEFGHAINMSHSQANGNLAYMSKSYSPQYDGVPGCAGTNTYTAATLDVVNNIETMFPFIDVRSIAGKSQSTVNVRDDIVNISDLYPTAAYKAQFGSISGTLYTKEGVEYSGINMVARNLDNPLEDVITQQSGNMTQGKVGPDGKFTINGLTPGGRYVLYIDTIKAGGYPTAQTQIVSEPEYWDANESANPAVDNSCNVTPIVVAGGETKQADMYFNGYTDGIQYTPLVQAFVMDHAKNGQRALGTTGGGIIFMYDSTGKQTFTVPTDANGVPMLHSAGVAMNKNATKAAGVTDFDGDGVQSPALWDIRANKITELEDPSNGTCTLGSTAGVSSASIWDISDKGDVIAGTFREPYSGEAECAAGAGGASVAVPAVWKNGKVQALRDNIEFVPRSYGNALEVAINDDDGNLVRKTAWIRADRISGNGETVTGMTNGFGQVAWLNGKLRDIYSEFGATDQSVISADGSMVAFGALDLTDRFRPSKGVQIWHTKTDELTDLGSMRWCEDIPYISRWTNYCDYGYDHDSLVAAGAGLPRMTLLDATDDLSIITARAGSLLSGGFKGAIYIDGLGWMTLEEFFDKQGVVEASMFPMDNPFGISADGSKLFGGYAGAEVTFDVDMTKAYVCKDGQDMQLSFPKQVVAAVQKGAEFGRCAHLGD
;
A
#
# COMPACT_ATOMS: atom_id res chain seq x y z
N MET A 1 12.06 -26.24 21.08
CA MET A 1 11.91 -26.05 19.62
C MET A 1 13.31 -25.88 19.07
N LYS A 2 13.55 -26.32 17.82
CA LYS A 2 14.72 -25.87 17.06
C LYS A 2 14.24 -24.82 16.08
N LEU A 3 14.65 -23.57 16.25
CA LEU A 3 14.32 -22.52 15.30
C LEU A 3 15.16 -22.74 14.01
N ASN A 4 14.47 -23.09 12.91
CA ASN A 4 15.12 -23.53 11.67
C ASN A 4 15.68 -22.35 10.86
N LYS A 5 16.88 -22.52 10.29
CA LYS A 5 17.56 -21.61 9.34
C LYS A 5 16.64 -21.02 8.25
N LEU A 6 15.73 -21.83 7.70
CA LEU A 6 14.74 -21.39 6.70
C LEU A 6 13.79 -20.30 7.23
N THR A 7 13.49 -20.31 8.53
CA THR A 7 12.65 -19.31 9.19
C THR A 7 13.39 -17.97 9.29
N ALA A 8 14.66 -17.99 9.71
CA ALA A 8 15.51 -16.80 9.76
C ALA A 8 15.72 -16.20 8.35
N ALA A 9 16.02 -17.04 7.35
CA ALA A 9 16.20 -16.60 5.97
C ALA A 9 14.89 -16.07 5.30
N MET A 10 13.73 -16.69 5.56
CA MET A 10 12.44 -16.21 5.03
C MET A 10 11.99 -14.89 5.66
N ILE A 11 12.28 -14.69 6.95
CA ILE A 11 12.01 -13.41 7.63
C ILE A 11 12.83 -12.28 6.98
N LEU A 12 14.11 -12.54 6.71
CA LEU A 12 15.04 -11.58 6.07
C LEU A 12 14.73 -11.32 4.58
N ALA A 13 14.24 -12.32 3.84
CA ALA A 13 13.94 -12.20 2.40
C ALA A 13 12.66 -11.40 2.08
N SER A 14 11.77 -11.19 3.07
CA SER A 14 10.48 -10.50 2.87
C SER A 14 10.56 -8.97 2.92
N THR A 15 11.73 -8.39 3.14
CA THR A 15 11.90 -6.97 3.50
C THR A 15 13.04 -6.30 2.72
N ALA A 16 12.88 -6.06 1.41
CA ALA A 16 13.91 -5.37 0.61
C ALA A 16 13.69 -3.84 0.57
N GLY A 17 14.69 -3.07 1.03
CA GLY A 17 14.75 -1.62 0.75
C GLY A 17 15.73 -0.78 1.58
N SER A 18 16.13 -1.24 2.77
CA SER A 18 17.06 -0.54 3.70
C SER A 18 17.94 -1.57 4.43
N ALA A 19 19.01 -1.13 5.13
CA ALA A 19 19.71 -1.99 6.07
C ALA A 19 18.83 -2.22 7.31
N ILE A 20 18.56 -3.48 7.67
CA ILE A 20 17.56 -3.87 8.70
C ILE A 20 18.22 -4.73 9.79
N ALA A 21 17.74 -4.58 11.01
CA ALA A 21 17.97 -5.47 12.16
C ALA A 21 16.77 -6.43 12.32
N GLY A 22 17.00 -7.70 12.68
CA GLY A 22 16.00 -8.74 12.48
C GLY A 22 15.86 -9.76 13.61
N GLY A 23 14.72 -9.74 14.30
CA GLY A 23 14.27 -10.83 15.17
C GLY A 23 12.76 -10.73 15.50
N PRO A 24 11.96 -11.81 15.33
CA PRO A 24 10.55 -11.80 15.70
C PRO A 24 10.37 -12.07 17.20
N LEU A 25 9.23 -11.64 17.75
CA LEU A 25 8.75 -12.16 19.04
C LEU A 25 8.29 -13.60 18.86
N TYR A 26 8.91 -14.54 19.57
CA TYR A 26 8.49 -15.92 19.60
C TYR A 26 7.46 -16.15 20.70
N ILE A 27 6.30 -16.69 20.32
CA ILE A 27 5.21 -17.04 21.23
C ILE A 27 5.16 -18.56 21.41
N HIS A 28 5.14 -18.98 22.67
CA HIS A 28 4.91 -20.36 23.06
C HIS A 28 3.42 -20.70 22.88
N GLU A 29 3.10 -21.38 21.79
CA GLU A 29 1.72 -21.66 21.36
C GLU A 29 0.82 -22.25 22.46
N PRO A 30 1.27 -23.20 23.31
CA PRO A 30 0.42 -23.77 24.36
C PRO A 30 -0.08 -22.76 25.39
N THR A 31 0.71 -21.73 25.70
CA THR A 31 0.36 -20.72 26.70
C THR A 31 -0.02 -19.37 26.10
N MET A 32 0.25 -19.16 24.80
CA MET A 32 0.16 -17.87 24.12
C MET A 32 0.92 -16.77 24.86
N GLN A 33 2.08 -17.11 25.42
CA GLN A 33 2.99 -16.18 26.09
C GLN A 33 4.33 -16.18 25.36
N PRO A 34 5.11 -15.08 25.40
CA PRO A 34 6.47 -15.08 24.88
C PRO A 34 7.34 -16.17 25.52
N TYR A 35 8.23 -16.77 24.74
CA TYR A 35 9.35 -17.54 25.31
C TYR A 35 10.21 -16.61 26.18
N LYS A 36 10.73 -17.12 27.30
CA LYS A 36 11.49 -16.31 28.27
C LYS A 36 12.65 -17.10 28.85
N TRP A 37 13.73 -16.40 29.20
CA TRP A 37 14.80 -16.96 30.01
C TRP A 37 14.35 -17.23 31.46
N ASP A 38 14.82 -18.32 32.06
CA ASP A 38 14.65 -18.55 33.50
C ASP A 38 15.69 -17.75 34.31
N THR A 39 15.29 -16.56 34.76
CA THR A 39 16.12 -15.67 35.58
C THR A 39 16.40 -16.19 36.99
N SER A 40 15.75 -17.29 37.43
CA SER A 40 16.03 -17.90 38.74
C SER A 40 17.33 -18.71 38.77
N LYS A 41 17.90 -19.02 37.60
CA LYS A 41 19.17 -19.77 37.44
C LYS A 41 20.42 -18.89 37.61
N GLY A 42 20.24 -17.60 37.86
CA GLY A 42 21.32 -16.62 37.95
C GLY A 42 21.56 -15.92 36.62
N SER A 43 22.72 -15.25 36.52
CA SER A 43 23.11 -14.50 35.32
C SER A 43 23.19 -15.41 34.10
N ILE A 44 22.54 -15.02 33.01
CA ILE A 44 22.66 -15.71 31.73
C ILE A 44 24.09 -15.51 31.22
N PRO A 45 24.85 -16.59 30.94
CA PRO A 45 26.23 -16.47 30.50
C PRO A 45 26.28 -16.06 29.02
N VAL A 46 27.11 -15.06 28.71
CA VAL A 46 27.42 -14.63 27.34
C VAL A 46 28.81 -15.09 26.95
N TYR A 47 28.92 -15.69 25.77
CA TYR A 47 30.17 -16.16 25.18
C TYR A 47 30.42 -15.45 23.86
N THR A 48 31.60 -14.83 23.72
CA THR A 48 31.96 -14.07 22.52
C THR A 48 32.95 -14.82 21.65
N ASP A 49 32.82 -14.63 20.35
CA ASP A 49 33.74 -15.13 19.34
C ASP A 49 35.11 -14.45 19.40
N GLY A 50 36.12 -15.11 18.85
CA GLY A 50 37.50 -14.63 18.77
C GLY A 50 37.84 -13.90 17.47
N GLY A 51 37.03 -14.02 16.41
CA GLY A 51 37.16 -13.30 15.15
C GLY A 51 38.40 -13.62 14.31
N GLU A 52 38.49 -13.02 13.13
CA GLU A 52 39.55 -13.31 12.16
C GLU A 52 40.91 -12.76 12.59
N LEU A 53 41.98 -13.52 12.35
CA LEU A 53 43.36 -13.09 12.59
C LEU A 53 43.95 -12.34 11.39
N VAL A 54 44.08 -11.01 11.51
CA VAL A 54 44.69 -10.15 10.47
C VAL A 54 46.08 -9.68 10.89
N ALA A 55 47.04 -9.71 9.96
CA ALA A 55 48.40 -9.25 10.24
C ALA A 55 48.46 -7.71 10.40
N ASP A 56 49.14 -7.21 11.43
CA ASP A 56 49.44 -5.78 11.60
C ASP A 56 50.64 -5.34 10.75
N LYS A 57 51.05 -4.07 10.88
CA LYS A 57 52.19 -3.49 10.14
C LYS A 57 53.54 -4.12 10.50
N ASP A 58 53.63 -4.77 11.66
CA ASP A 58 54.83 -5.42 12.19
C ASP A 58 54.78 -6.95 11.96
N GLY A 59 53.70 -7.46 11.34
CA GLY A 59 53.49 -8.88 11.01
C GLY A 59 52.88 -9.71 12.13
N ASN A 60 52.40 -9.11 13.22
CA ASN A 60 51.71 -9.82 14.29
C ASN A 60 50.25 -10.08 13.91
N LEU A 61 49.72 -11.26 14.26
CA LEU A 61 48.31 -11.57 14.03
C LEU A 61 47.44 -10.94 15.11
N VAL A 62 46.46 -10.14 14.69
CA VAL A 62 45.52 -9.40 15.53
C VAL A 62 44.09 -9.93 15.30
N PRO A 63 43.42 -10.44 16.35
CA PRO A 63 42.01 -10.81 16.27
C PRO A 63 41.14 -9.57 15.99
N SER A 64 40.36 -9.65 14.92
CA SER A 64 39.66 -8.51 14.32
C SER A 64 38.17 -8.77 14.23
N PHE A 65 37.36 -7.77 14.58
CA PHE A 65 35.91 -7.77 14.33
C PHE A 65 35.59 -7.13 12.99
N THR A 66 36.33 -6.08 12.59
CA THR A 66 36.16 -5.45 11.28
C THR A 66 37.49 -5.39 10.56
N VAL A 67 37.47 -5.72 9.27
CA VAL A 67 38.62 -5.69 8.39
C VAL A 67 38.37 -4.72 7.24
N LEU A 68 39.34 -3.85 6.95
CA LEU A 68 39.35 -3.06 5.73
C LEU A 68 40.07 -3.86 4.65
N GLU A 69 39.33 -4.30 3.63
CA GLU A 69 39.85 -5.13 2.55
C GLU A 69 40.90 -4.40 1.70
N ALA A 70 41.97 -5.12 1.32
CA ALA A 70 42.99 -4.65 0.40
C ALA A 70 42.40 -4.13 -0.91
N GLY A 71 42.95 -3.04 -1.45
CA GLY A 71 42.44 -2.39 -2.64
C GLY A 71 41.30 -1.39 -2.40
N THR A 72 40.75 -1.33 -1.17
CA THR A 72 39.75 -0.31 -0.80
C THR A 72 40.38 1.08 -0.77
N LYS A 73 39.57 2.12 -1.04
CA LYS A 73 39.99 3.51 -1.02
C LYS A 73 38.95 4.39 -0.36
N PHE A 74 39.33 5.10 0.70
CA PHE A 74 38.47 6.03 1.43
C PHE A 74 38.65 7.48 0.94
N ASN A 75 37.65 8.32 1.14
CA ASN A 75 37.66 9.74 0.77
C ASN A 75 37.96 10.69 1.95
N HIS A 76 38.42 10.16 3.08
CA HIS A 76 38.78 10.87 4.29
C HIS A 76 40.00 10.22 4.94
N ASP A 77 40.66 10.94 5.83
CA ASP A 77 41.80 10.44 6.59
C ASP A 77 41.33 9.47 7.68
N LEU A 78 42.07 8.38 7.87
CA LEU A 78 41.78 7.33 8.82
C LEU A 78 42.96 7.12 9.77
N THR A 79 42.68 6.89 11.05
CA THR A 79 43.68 6.41 12.01
C THR A 79 43.19 5.10 12.59
N LEU A 80 43.95 4.03 12.37
CA LEU A 80 43.63 2.68 12.85
C LEU A 80 43.97 2.52 14.34
N PRO A 81 43.45 1.48 15.03
CA PRO A 81 43.72 1.23 16.44
C PRO A 81 45.22 1.07 16.77
N ASP A 82 46.03 0.59 15.82
CA ASP A 82 47.49 0.45 15.97
C ASP A 82 48.27 1.77 15.78
N GLY A 83 47.55 2.89 15.57
CA GLY A 83 48.10 4.22 15.32
C GLY A 83 48.51 4.48 13.87
N THR A 84 48.28 3.54 12.95
CA THR A 84 48.55 3.72 11.52
C THR A 84 47.65 4.81 10.95
N PHE A 85 48.26 5.83 10.36
CA PHE A 85 47.55 6.90 9.66
C PHE A 85 47.47 6.60 8.16
N ILE A 86 46.26 6.55 7.63
CA ILE A 86 45.97 6.33 6.21
C ILE A 86 45.36 7.63 5.64
N PRO A 87 46.09 8.37 4.80
CA PRO A 87 45.57 9.58 4.17
C PRO A 87 44.41 9.28 3.22
N ALA A 88 43.49 10.23 3.06
CA ALA A 88 42.42 10.17 2.08
C ALA A 88 42.94 9.82 0.68
N TYR A 89 42.18 8.99 -0.04
CA TYR A 89 42.46 8.48 -1.37
C TYR A 89 43.68 7.57 -1.51
N THR A 90 44.23 7.07 -0.39
CA THR A 90 45.22 6.00 -0.39
C THR A 90 44.52 4.66 -0.64
N VAL A 91 45.04 3.88 -1.59
CA VAL A 91 44.58 2.50 -1.82
C VAL A 91 45.25 1.61 -0.80
N LEU A 92 44.47 0.81 -0.07
CA LEU A 92 45.01 -0.15 0.90
C LEU A 92 45.84 -1.21 0.17
N ASP A 93 47.06 -1.47 0.65
CA ASP A 93 48.02 -2.42 0.08
C ASP A 93 47.89 -3.84 0.64
N ARG A 94 47.14 -4.00 1.71
CA ARG A 94 46.82 -5.25 2.41
C ARG A 94 45.51 -5.07 3.19
N ASP A 95 45.07 -6.13 3.84
CA ASP A 95 43.97 -6.06 4.79
C ASP A 95 44.43 -5.41 6.09
N TYR A 96 43.56 -4.61 6.70
CA TYR A 96 43.83 -3.88 7.94
C TYR A 96 42.75 -4.14 8.98
N THR A 97 43.13 -4.42 10.22
CA THR A 97 42.21 -4.39 11.35
C THR A 97 41.66 -2.98 11.55
N PHE A 98 40.35 -2.82 11.50
CA PHE A 98 39.66 -1.56 11.79
C PHE A 98 39.16 -1.50 13.22
N LEU A 99 38.35 -2.49 13.62
CA LEU A 99 37.92 -2.70 14.99
C LEU A 99 38.45 -4.04 15.48
N THR A 100 39.10 -4.03 16.65
CA THR A 100 39.63 -5.24 17.27
C THR A 100 38.54 -6.02 18.00
N ILE A 101 38.81 -7.28 18.32
CA ILE A 101 37.91 -8.10 19.14
C ILE A 101 37.82 -7.59 20.58
N GLU A 102 38.86 -6.93 21.08
CA GLU A 102 38.79 -6.23 22.37
C GLU A 102 37.75 -5.11 22.34
N GLN A 103 37.71 -4.31 21.26
CA GLN A 103 36.70 -3.27 21.07
C GLN A 103 35.30 -3.88 20.93
N ALA A 104 35.14 -4.93 20.10
CA ALA A 104 33.84 -5.62 19.96
C ALA A 104 33.36 -6.23 21.28
N ASN A 105 34.25 -6.83 22.08
CA ASN A 105 33.91 -7.36 23.40
C ASN A 105 33.52 -6.26 24.39
N ALA A 106 34.14 -5.08 24.33
CA ALA A 106 33.73 -3.93 25.13
C ALA A 106 32.33 -3.43 24.73
N ILE A 107 32.01 -3.43 23.43
CA ILE A 107 30.68 -3.09 22.90
C ILE A 107 29.65 -4.15 23.34
N THR A 108 29.97 -5.44 23.23
CA THR A 108 29.14 -6.54 23.75
C THR A 108 28.88 -6.37 25.25
N ALA A 109 29.91 -6.15 26.06
CA ALA A 109 29.75 -5.95 27.49
C ALA A 109 28.88 -4.73 27.82
N ARG A 110 28.99 -3.66 27.03
CA ARG A 110 28.12 -2.48 27.15
C ARG A 110 26.66 -2.82 26.82
N ALA A 111 26.39 -3.46 25.67
CA ALA A 111 25.05 -3.85 25.26
C ALA A 111 24.39 -4.81 26.27
N VAL A 112 25.14 -5.78 26.81
CA VAL A 112 24.71 -6.62 27.93
C VAL A 112 24.36 -5.77 29.15
N GLY A 113 25.20 -4.78 29.47
CA GLY A 113 25.01 -3.87 30.59
C GLY A 113 23.74 -3.01 30.47
N GLU A 114 23.42 -2.51 29.29
CA GLU A 114 22.21 -1.69 29.06
C GLU A 114 20.92 -2.44 29.42
N TRP A 115 20.77 -3.69 28.95
CA TRP A 115 19.60 -4.51 29.27
C TRP A 115 19.56 -4.97 30.74
N THR A 116 20.71 -5.32 31.31
CA THR A 116 20.82 -5.75 32.72
C THR A 116 20.63 -4.58 33.70
N ALA A 117 20.90 -3.34 33.30
CA ALA A 117 20.78 -2.16 34.16
C ALA A 117 19.32 -1.70 34.39
N VAL A 118 18.35 -2.29 33.70
CA VAL A 118 16.93 -1.92 33.83
C VAL A 118 16.37 -2.33 35.20
N GLU A 119 16.27 -1.38 36.12
CA GLU A 119 15.89 -1.62 37.52
C GLU A 119 14.50 -2.26 37.71
N THR A 120 13.60 -2.08 36.74
CA THR A 120 12.24 -2.65 36.76
C THR A 120 12.19 -4.10 36.28
N SER A 121 13.30 -4.63 35.76
CA SER A 121 13.46 -5.98 35.24
C SER A 121 14.26 -6.89 36.20
N THR A 122 13.94 -8.19 36.24
CA THR A 122 14.74 -9.23 36.90
C THR A 122 15.76 -9.87 35.96
N PHE A 123 15.79 -9.44 34.71
CA PHE A 123 16.73 -9.94 33.71
C PHE A 123 18.17 -9.58 34.11
N ASP A 124 19.06 -10.56 34.04
CA ASP A 124 20.48 -10.37 34.33
C ASP A 124 21.32 -11.26 33.40
N MET A 125 22.31 -10.64 32.77
CA MET A 125 23.20 -11.28 31.82
C MET A 125 24.63 -10.76 32.01
N SER A 126 25.62 -11.62 31.79
CA SER A 126 27.03 -11.27 31.98
C SER A 126 27.95 -12.00 31.00
N VAL A 127 28.99 -11.31 30.53
CA VAL A 127 30.05 -11.92 29.72
C VAL A 127 30.91 -12.82 30.61
N GLN A 128 30.92 -14.12 30.33
CA GLN A 128 31.56 -15.13 31.20
C GLN A 128 32.72 -15.88 30.54
N GLY A 129 32.93 -15.72 29.23
CA GLY A 129 34.05 -16.36 28.54
C GLY A 129 33.97 -16.21 27.02
N THR A 130 34.72 -17.05 26.31
CA THR A 130 34.73 -17.08 24.84
C THR A 130 34.09 -18.36 24.30
N ILE A 131 33.66 -18.32 23.04
CA ILE A 131 33.18 -19.50 22.32
C ILE A 131 34.26 -20.58 22.29
N GLU A 132 35.53 -20.20 22.12
CA GLU A 132 36.68 -21.12 22.13
C GLU A 132 36.79 -21.92 23.43
N GLN A 133 36.55 -21.29 24.58
CA GLN A 133 36.63 -21.98 25.87
C GLN A 133 35.53 -23.04 26.05
N GLN A 134 34.36 -22.81 25.44
CA GLN A 134 33.22 -23.71 25.55
C GLN A 134 33.23 -24.82 24.49
N THR A 135 33.62 -24.49 23.26
CA THR A 135 33.46 -25.35 22.08
C THR A 135 34.78 -25.78 21.45
N GLY A 136 35.88 -25.06 21.73
CA GLY A 136 37.17 -25.21 21.04
C GLY A 136 37.26 -24.46 19.71
N ILE A 137 36.24 -23.69 19.32
CA ILE A 137 36.22 -22.88 18.10
C ILE A 137 36.76 -21.48 18.39
N ALA A 138 37.95 -21.17 17.88
CA ALA A 138 38.60 -19.88 18.10
C ALA A 138 37.95 -18.73 17.31
N ASP A 139 37.51 -19.01 16.09
CA ASP A 139 36.89 -18.06 15.17
C ASP A 139 35.74 -18.77 14.45
N VAL A 140 34.54 -18.18 14.49
CA VAL A 140 33.37 -18.74 13.83
C VAL A 140 33.34 -18.26 12.38
N THR A 141 33.28 -19.19 11.44
CA THR A 141 33.36 -18.95 10.00
C THR A 141 32.29 -19.75 9.26
N PRO A 142 32.02 -19.49 7.96
CA PRO A 142 31.06 -20.28 7.19
C PRO A 142 31.30 -21.79 7.20
N ASP A 143 32.56 -22.22 7.37
CA ASP A 143 32.94 -23.63 7.40
C ASP A 143 32.56 -24.34 8.72
N ASN A 144 32.47 -23.60 9.83
CA ASN A 144 32.24 -24.18 11.15
C ASN A 144 30.98 -23.67 11.87
N VAL A 145 30.32 -22.63 11.35
CA VAL A 145 29.15 -21.98 11.96
C VAL A 145 27.97 -22.92 12.21
N ASP A 146 27.87 -24.02 11.45
CA ASP A 146 26.87 -25.07 11.71
C ASP A 146 27.09 -25.83 13.02
N GLN A 147 28.29 -25.76 13.61
CA GLN A 147 28.54 -26.31 14.94
C GLN A 147 27.96 -25.42 16.04
N ILE A 148 27.71 -24.14 15.76
CA ILE A 148 26.98 -23.23 16.64
C ILE A 148 25.47 -23.38 16.36
N TYR A 149 25.01 -23.02 15.17
CA TYR A 149 23.57 -22.99 14.84
C TYR A 149 22.90 -24.35 14.56
N GLY A 150 23.70 -25.39 14.36
CA GLY A 150 23.23 -26.74 14.02
C GLY A 150 23.04 -27.64 15.23
N ALA A 151 23.57 -27.26 16.39
CA ALA A 151 23.60 -28.03 17.62
C ALA A 151 23.15 -27.18 18.82
N GLU A 152 22.66 -27.84 19.88
CA GLU A 152 22.43 -27.17 21.17
C GLU A 152 23.76 -27.18 21.94
N ASN A 153 24.35 -26.00 22.16
CA ASN A 153 25.64 -25.78 22.82
C ASN A 153 25.48 -25.57 24.33
N GLY A 154 24.23 -25.51 24.80
CA GLY A 154 23.87 -25.46 26.21
C GLY A 154 23.43 -24.07 26.64
N TYR A 155 23.14 -23.93 27.94
CA TYR A 155 22.54 -22.71 28.47
C TYR A 155 23.46 -21.49 28.32
N GLY A 156 23.06 -20.52 27.48
CA GLY A 156 23.81 -19.30 27.26
C GLY A 156 23.49 -18.54 25.98
N PHE A 157 24.09 -17.35 25.86
CA PHE A 157 23.97 -16.46 24.71
C PHE A 157 25.30 -16.40 23.95
N TRP A 158 25.28 -16.77 22.67
CA TRP A 158 26.45 -16.89 21.81
C TRP A 158 26.54 -15.71 20.85
N VAL A 159 27.57 -14.88 20.99
CA VAL A 159 27.80 -13.69 20.15
C VAL A 159 28.91 -14.00 19.14
N ASN A 160 28.52 -14.18 17.88
CA ASN A 160 29.39 -14.49 16.76
C ASN A 160 29.76 -13.22 15.99
N TYR A 161 31.02 -13.12 15.57
CA TYR A 161 31.56 -11.94 14.90
C TYR A 161 31.83 -12.25 13.43
N ASP A 162 30.89 -11.87 12.55
CA ASP A 162 31.02 -12.07 11.11
C ASP A 162 31.92 -10.99 10.51
N THR A 163 33.23 -11.23 10.60
CA THR A 163 34.26 -10.20 10.38
C THR A 163 34.18 -9.54 9.00
N ASP A 164 33.91 -10.34 7.97
CA ASP A 164 33.83 -9.92 6.57
C ASP A 164 32.42 -10.06 5.98
N GLY A 165 31.42 -10.46 6.77
CA GLY A 165 30.05 -10.66 6.30
C GLY A 165 29.86 -11.99 5.54
N SER A 166 30.84 -12.89 5.55
CA SER A 166 30.78 -14.15 4.81
C SER A 166 29.78 -15.13 5.39
N ILE A 167 29.51 -15.12 6.70
CA ILE A 167 28.48 -15.98 7.31
C ILE A 167 27.10 -15.56 6.79
N LEU A 168 26.82 -14.26 6.72
CA LEU A 168 25.58 -13.75 6.13
C LEU A 168 25.38 -14.23 4.69
N GLU A 169 26.39 -14.08 3.84
CA GLU A 169 26.28 -14.42 2.41
C GLU A 169 26.27 -15.93 2.15
N GLN A 170 27.14 -16.68 2.82
CA GLN A 170 27.38 -18.09 2.50
C GLN A 170 26.49 -19.05 3.29
N TYR A 171 26.14 -18.70 4.54
CA TYR A 171 25.33 -19.56 5.41
C TYR A 171 23.85 -19.16 5.41
N PHE A 172 23.54 -17.87 5.60
CA PHE A 172 22.16 -17.37 5.62
C PHE A 172 21.62 -17.04 4.22
N GLY A 173 22.50 -16.85 3.24
CA GLY A 173 22.10 -16.51 1.86
C GLY A 173 21.56 -15.08 1.73
N VAL A 174 21.94 -14.18 2.63
CA VAL A 174 21.49 -12.77 2.66
C VAL A 174 22.65 -11.83 2.36
N PRO A 175 22.42 -10.67 1.72
CA PRO A 175 23.52 -9.76 1.37
C PRO A 175 24.15 -9.13 2.61
N ARG A 176 25.47 -9.22 2.78
CA ARG A 176 26.22 -8.50 3.83
C ARG A 176 26.09 -6.97 3.76
N THR A 177 25.57 -6.45 2.65
CA THR A 177 25.29 -5.03 2.41
C THR A 177 23.89 -4.57 2.84
N GLN A 178 23.04 -5.48 3.32
CA GLN A 178 21.65 -5.18 3.67
C GLN A 178 21.27 -5.60 5.09
N VAL A 179 22.12 -6.36 5.78
CA VAL A 179 21.85 -6.86 7.14
C VAL A 179 22.94 -6.37 8.08
N LEU A 180 22.56 -5.68 9.15
CA LEU A 180 23.49 -5.14 10.15
C LEU A 180 23.87 -6.18 11.20
N GLY A 181 22.93 -7.04 11.54
CA GLY A 181 23.07 -8.12 12.50
C GLY A 181 21.87 -9.05 12.42
N ILE A 182 21.96 -10.18 13.10
CA ILE A 182 20.85 -11.11 13.30
C ILE A 182 20.93 -11.65 14.72
N ALA A 183 19.82 -11.66 15.45
CA ALA A 183 19.76 -12.34 16.74
C ALA A 183 18.38 -12.94 17.02
N PHE A 184 18.37 -14.08 17.72
CA PHE A 184 17.15 -14.78 18.11
C PHE A 184 17.42 -15.81 19.20
N PRO A 185 16.40 -16.18 20.02
CA PRO A 185 16.41 -17.41 20.78
C PRO A 185 16.52 -18.58 19.80
N GLU A 186 17.46 -19.50 20.02
CA GLU A 186 17.73 -20.61 19.11
C GLU A 186 17.08 -21.91 19.58
N TRP A 187 17.25 -22.20 20.87
CA TRP A 187 16.73 -23.40 21.52
C TRP A 187 15.90 -23.04 22.74
N ALA A 188 14.77 -23.72 22.87
CA ALA A 188 13.83 -23.55 23.98
C ALA A 188 13.20 -24.88 24.39
N ASN A 189 12.76 -24.96 25.64
CA ASN A 189 11.95 -26.04 26.15
C ASN A 189 10.48 -25.84 25.74
N GLU A 190 9.95 -26.71 24.89
CA GLU A 190 8.55 -26.64 24.40
C GLU A 190 7.48 -27.03 25.41
N GLU A 191 7.86 -27.61 26.54
CA GLU A 191 6.89 -27.89 27.59
C GLU A 191 6.68 -26.66 28.49
N THR A 192 7.71 -25.84 28.66
CA THR A 192 7.71 -24.71 29.61
C THR A 192 7.72 -23.34 28.95
N GLY A 193 8.10 -23.23 27.68
CA GLY A 193 8.37 -21.96 27.01
C GLY A 193 9.68 -21.30 27.46
N GLU A 194 10.60 -22.04 28.08
CA GLU A 194 11.86 -21.51 28.59
C GLU A 194 12.94 -21.45 27.48
N ILE A 195 13.56 -20.29 27.29
CA ILE A 195 14.73 -20.15 26.42
C ILE A 195 15.95 -20.82 27.09
N ILE A 196 16.61 -21.68 26.33
CA ILE A 196 17.83 -22.39 26.76
C ILE A 196 19.04 -21.70 26.13
N GLU A 197 18.97 -21.36 24.85
CA GLU A 197 20.10 -20.86 24.09
C GLU A 197 19.62 -19.79 23.12
N ALA A 198 20.41 -18.73 22.97
CA ALA A 198 20.20 -17.70 21.95
C ALA A 198 21.52 -17.39 21.26
N THR A 199 21.42 -16.81 20.07
CA THR A 199 22.59 -16.52 19.25
C THR A 199 22.44 -15.16 18.59
N ALA A 200 23.54 -14.42 18.50
CA ALA A 200 23.67 -13.18 17.74
C ALA A 200 24.82 -13.29 16.74
N LEU A 201 24.64 -12.75 15.55
CA LEU A 201 25.65 -12.61 14.49
C LEU A 201 25.81 -11.13 14.17
N MET A 202 26.97 -10.56 14.51
CA MET A 202 27.25 -9.15 14.28
C MET A 202 28.06 -8.97 13.00
N ASN A 203 27.55 -8.15 12.08
CA ASN A 203 28.20 -7.93 10.79
C ASN A 203 29.37 -6.94 10.92
N GLY A 204 30.58 -7.47 10.98
CA GLY A 204 31.83 -6.70 11.02
C GLY A 204 32.08 -5.90 9.75
N TRP A 205 31.53 -6.29 8.61
CA TRP A 205 31.73 -5.64 7.32
C TRP A 205 30.96 -4.31 7.19
N PHE A 206 29.79 -4.19 7.82
CA PHE A 206 28.91 -3.02 7.69
C PHE A 206 29.20 -1.91 8.72
N VAL A 207 30.44 -1.81 9.21
CA VAL A 207 30.86 -0.71 10.10
C VAL A 207 31.29 0.49 9.26
N ASP A 208 30.77 1.69 9.58
CA ASP A 208 31.20 2.90 8.88
C ASP A 208 32.66 3.20 9.19
N SER A 209 33.46 3.47 8.16
CA SER A 209 34.88 3.83 8.28
C SER A 209 35.17 5.04 9.21
N LYS A 210 34.17 5.87 9.54
CA LYS A 210 34.31 6.97 10.51
C LYS A 210 34.03 6.56 11.95
N ASP A 211 33.47 5.36 12.17
CA ASP A 211 33.14 4.82 13.48
C ASP A 211 34.35 4.08 14.10
N THR A 212 35.43 4.81 14.34
CA THR A 212 36.71 4.24 14.80
C THR A 212 36.66 3.66 16.22
N GLN A 213 35.59 3.93 16.97
CA GLN A 213 35.38 3.42 18.33
C GLN A 213 34.25 2.39 18.39
N GLY A 214 33.53 2.16 17.29
CA GLY A 214 32.34 1.32 17.27
C GLY A 214 31.16 1.90 18.07
N ASP A 215 31.11 3.22 18.24
CA ASP A 215 30.07 3.92 18.98
C ASP A 215 28.71 3.84 18.27
N ASN A 216 28.68 3.86 16.93
CA ASN A 216 27.45 3.78 16.16
C ASN A 216 27.02 2.33 15.94
N VAL A 217 27.96 1.41 15.67
CA VAL A 217 27.66 -0.03 15.56
C VAL A 217 27.20 -0.62 16.90
N ALA A 218 27.54 0.00 18.04
CA ALA A 218 27.00 -0.39 19.34
C ALA A 218 25.47 -0.37 19.41
N GLY A 219 24.79 0.45 18.60
CA GLY A 219 23.33 0.41 18.47
C GLY A 219 22.83 -0.91 17.92
N VAL A 220 23.53 -1.48 16.94
CA VAL A 220 23.21 -2.79 16.36
C VAL A 220 23.35 -3.88 17.43
N PHE A 221 24.45 -3.89 18.18
CA PHE A 221 24.65 -4.87 19.24
C PHE A 221 23.53 -4.81 20.29
N THR A 222 23.20 -3.61 20.75
CA THR A 222 22.17 -3.42 21.79
C THR A 222 20.78 -3.85 21.27
N HIS A 223 20.43 -3.47 20.05
CA HIS A 223 19.17 -3.85 19.40
C HIS A 223 19.05 -5.38 19.22
N GLU A 224 20.05 -6.00 18.61
CA GLU A 224 20.04 -7.44 18.34
C GLU A 224 20.02 -8.25 19.64
N PHE A 225 20.66 -7.76 20.69
CA PHE A 225 20.60 -8.43 22.00
C PHE A 225 19.17 -8.39 22.57
N GLY A 226 18.40 -7.34 22.28
CA GLY A 226 16.96 -7.31 22.58
C GLY A 226 16.21 -8.47 21.92
N HIS A 227 16.51 -8.80 20.65
CA HIS A 227 15.93 -9.96 19.98
C HIS A 227 16.38 -11.30 20.59
N ALA A 228 17.64 -11.45 21.00
CA ALA A 228 18.10 -12.64 21.74
C ALA A 228 17.36 -12.82 23.08
N ILE A 229 16.89 -11.73 23.67
CA ILE A 229 16.06 -11.69 24.89
C ILE A 229 14.57 -11.97 24.59
N ASN A 230 14.22 -12.13 23.31
CA ASN A 230 12.88 -12.31 22.75
C ASN A 230 12.01 -11.05 22.74
N MET A 231 12.60 -9.87 22.50
CA MET A 231 11.87 -8.61 22.29
C MET A 231 11.52 -8.40 20.82
N SER A 232 10.35 -7.80 20.56
CA SER A 232 9.96 -7.34 19.23
C SER A 232 10.40 -5.92 18.94
N HIS A 233 10.33 -5.54 17.67
CA HIS A 233 10.36 -4.15 17.27
C HIS A 233 9.21 -3.32 17.88
N SER A 234 9.48 -2.03 18.05
CA SER A 234 8.53 -1.00 18.45
C SER A 234 8.57 0.21 17.51
N GLN A 235 7.60 1.13 17.62
CA GLN A 235 7.57 2.39 16.86
C GLN A 235 7.06 3.50 17.78
N ALA A 236 7.97 4.17 18.48
CA ALA A 236 7.68 5.28 19.38
C ALA A 236 8.12 6.63 18.79
N ASN A 237 9.40 6.76 18.44
CA ASN A 237 10.02 7.97 17.91
C ASN A 237 10.89 7.70 16.67
N GLY A 238 11.28 6.45 16.39
CA GLY A 238 12.21 6.14 15.30
C GLY A 238 11.70 6.57 13.92
N ASN A 239 10.39 6.48 13.66
CA ASN A 239 9.80 7.01 12.43
C ASN A 239 9.97 8.54 12.31
N LEU A 240 9.89 9.27 13.42
CA LEU A 240 10.13 10.72 13.46
C LEU A 240 11.59 11.06 13.10
N ALA A 241 12.55 10.22 13.49
CA ALA A 241 13.96 10.41 13.14
C ALA A 241 14.27 10.01 11.69
N TYR A 242 13.88 8.80 11.29
CA TYR A 242 14.38 8.21 10.04
C TYR A 242 13.52 8.54 8.82
N MET A 243 12.22 8.74 9.01
CA MET A 243 11.24 8.77 7.91
C MET A 243 10.68 10.16 7.63
N SER A 244 10.90 11.14 8.53
CA SER A 244 10.49 12.53 8.33
C SER A 244 11.18 13.18 7.13
N LYS A 245 10.36 13.61 6.16
CA LYS A 245 10.76 14.40 4.97
C LYS A 245 9.75 15.50 4.70
N SER A 246 10.13 16.59 4.02
CA SER A 246 9.18 17.65 3.64
C SER A 246 8.01 17.16 2.79
N TYR A 247 8.20 16.11 1.98
CA TYR A 247 7.16 15.50 1.15
C TYR A 247 6.45 14.31 1.81
N SER A 248 6.91 13.90 3.01
CA SER A 248 6.34 12.80 3.81
C SER A 248 6.54 13.13 5.30
N PRO A 249 5.83 14.16 5.81
CA PRO A 249 5.94 14.56 7.20
C PRO A 249 5.47 13.45 8.15
N GLN A 250 6.08 13.36 9.33
CA GLN A 250 5.66 12.48 10.42
C GLN A 250 5.12 13.31 11.60
N TYR A 251 4.40 12.65 12.51
CA TYR A 251 3.66 13.32 13.58
C TYR A 251 3.79 12.54 14.89
N ASP A 252 3.95 13.22 16.02
CA ASP A 252 4.00 12.63 17.37
C ASP A 252 2.61 12.53 18.03
N GLY A 253 1.58 12.35 17.19
CA GLY A 253 0.18 12.43 17.54
C GLY A 253 -0.70 12.36 16.29
N VAL A 254 -1.99 12.70 16.43
CA VAL A 254 -2.94 12.69 15.32
C VAL A 254 -2.69 13.89 14.39
N PRO A 255 -2.42 13.68 13.08
CA PRO A 255 -2.18 14.77 12.14
C PRO A 255 -3.34 15.77 12.08
N GLY A 256 -3.03 17.06 11.97
CA GLY A 256 -4.06 18.11 11.89
C GLY A 256 -4.64 18.57 13.24
N CYS A 257 -4.46 17.79 14.30
CA CYS A 257 -4.95 18.14 15.63
C CYS A 257 -4.04 19.14 16.36
N ALA A 258 -4.65 19.95 17.23
CA ALA A 258 -3.93 20.93 18.02
C ALA A 258 -2.99 20.25 19.03
N GLY A 259 -1.72 20.68 19.06
CA GLY A 259 -0.71 20.13 19.96
C GLY A 259 0.13 19.00 19.37
N THR A 260 -0.25 18.46 18.21
CA THR A 260 0.58 17.54 17.44
C THR A 260 1.73 18.28 16.76
N ASN A 261 2.96 17.82 16.93
CA ASN A 261 4.12 18.35 16.22
C ASN A 261 4.27 17.68 14.86
N THR A 262 4.61 18.48 13.85
CA THR A 262 4.93 17.98 12.50
C THR A 262 6.44 17.94 12.29
N TYR A 263 6.96 16.77 11.94
CA TYR A 263 8.37 16.54 11.67
C TYR A 263 8.59 16.39 10.17
N THR A 264 9.34 17.31 9.57
CA THR A 264 9.73 17.26 8.15
C THR A 264 11.20 16.89 7.95
N ALA A 265 11.95 16.77 9.06
CA ALA A 265 13.31 16.28 9.13
C ALA A 265 13.62 15.85 10.59
N ALA A 266 14.65 15.02 10.77
CA ALA A 266 15.13 14.63 12.09
C ALA A 266 15.66 15.84 12.89
N THR A 267 15.33 15.92 14.17
CA THR A 267 15.97 16.83 15.13
C THR A 267 16.91 16.04 16.05
N LEU A 268 17.90 16.71 16.65
CA LEU A 268 18.83 16.03 17.57
C LEU A 268 18.10 15.46 18.79
N ASP A 269 17.08 16.16 19.30
CA ASP A 269 16.30 15.71 20.45
C ASP A 269 15.53 14.41 20.14
N VAL A 270 14.93 14.31 18.95
CA VAL A 270 14.28 13.06 18.50
C VAL A 270 15.32 11.96 18.29
N VAL A 271 16.48 12.28 17.68
CA VAL A 271 17.54 11.30 17.43
C VAL A 271 18.09 10.71 18.74
N ASN A 272 18.26 11.51 19.78
CA ASN A 272 18.71 11.05 21.10
C ASN A 272 17.67 10.19 21.85
N ASN A 273 16.43 10.15 21.36
CA ASN A 273 15.30 9.44 21.97
C ASN A 273 14.67 8.44 20.99
N ILE A 274 15.46 7.89 20.07
CA ILE A 274 15.05 6.74 19.27
C ILE A 274 15.06 5.53 20.19
N GLU A 275 13.95 4.80 20.23
CA GLU A 275 13.85 3.51 20.90
C GLU A 275 14.85 2.51 20.31
N THR A 276 15.57 1.82 21.18
CA THR A 276 16.58 0.82 20.82
C THR A 276 15.96 -0.21 19.88
N MET A 277 14.74 -0.68 20.15
CA MET A 277 14.05 -1.68 19.34
C MET A 277 13.37 -1.12 18.06
N PHE A 278 13.66 0.11 17.61
CA PHE A 278 13.20 0.55 16.30
C PHE A 278 13.94 -0.22 15.17
N PRO A 279 13.24 -0.76 14.15
CA PRO A 279 13.81 -1.72 13.18
C PRO A 279 14.90 -1.18 12.24
N PHE A 280 15.13 0.13 12.23
CA PHE A 280 16.12 0.77 11.35
C PHE A 280 17.20 1.44 12.19
N ILE A 281 18.45 1.22 11.80
CA ILE A 281 19.62 1.80 12.45
C ILE A 281 20.52 2.42 11.39
N ASP A 282 20.86 3.70 11.57
CA ASP A 282 21.87 4.38 10.76
C ASP A 282 23.22 4.39 11.48
N VAL A 283 24.05 3.40 11.17
CA VAL A 283 25.42 3.28 11.70
C VAL A 283 26.38 4.36 11.18
N ARG A 284 25.95 5.22 10.24
CA ARG A 284 26.76 6.31 9.68
C ARG A 284 26.50 7.66 10.33
N SER A 285 25.59 7.72 11.30
CA SER A 285 25.26 8.93 12.04
C SER A 285 25.11 8.68 13.54
N ILE A 286 24.94 9.76 14.30
CA ILE A 286 24.71 9.72 15.75
C ILE A 286 23.46 8.92 16.14
N ALA A 287 22.57 8.63 15.19
CA ALA A 287 21.38 7.85 15.42
C ALA A 287 21.71 6.41 15.81
N GLY A 288 22.69 5.77 15.15
CA GLY A 288 23.17 4.43 15.57
C GLY A 288 23.72 4.43 17.00
N LYS A 289 24.44 5.48 17.40
CA LYS A 289 24.88 5.64 18.79
C LYS A 289 23.71 5.85 19.76
N SER A 290 22.67 6.56 19.35
CA SER A 290 21.53 6.86 20.22
C SER A 290 20.69 5.60 20.51
N GLN A 291 20.65 4.65 19.58
CA GLN A 291 20.04 3.33 19.80
C GLN A 291 20.94 2.35 20.56
N SER A 292 22.11 2.79 21.07
CA SER A 292 22.97 1.97 21.93
C SER A 292 22.68 2.12 23.42
N THR A 293 21.55 2.75 23.77
CA THR A 293 21.15 3.04 25.14
C THR A 293 19.69 2.70 25.38
N VAL A 294 19.39 2.03 26.49
CA VAL A 294 18.02 1.67 26.88
C VAL A 294 17.45 2.80 27.75
N ASN A 295 17.19 3.96 27.13
CA ASN A 295 16.72 5.17 27.82
C ASN A 295 15.25 5.53 27.56
N VAL A 296 14.68 5.10 26.43
CA VAL A 296 13.27 5.34 26.10
C VAL A 296 12.40 4.40 26.93
N ARG A 297 11.30 4.91 27.48
CA ARG A 297 10.39 4.13 28.35
C ARG A 297 9.86 2.89 27.64
N ASP A 298 9.60 2.96 26.34
CA ASP A 298 9.17 1.84 25.51
C ASP A 298 10.08 0.61 25.66
N ASP A 299 11.40 0.75 25.50
CA ASP A 299 12.36 -0.36 25.64
C ASP A 299 12.40 -0.89 27.07
N ILE A 300 12.41 0.01 28.07
CA ILE A 300 12.39 -0.32 29.51
C ILE A 300 11.15 -1.14 29.85
N VAL A 301 9.99 -0.76 29.34
CA VAL A 301 8.72 -1.45 29.57
C VAL A 301 8.72 -2.81 28.88
N ASN A 302 9.18 -2.90 27.64
CA ASN A 302 9.20 -4.16 26.91
C ASN A 302 10.02 -5.25 27.64
N ILE A 303 11.22 -4.93 28.14
CA ILE A 303 12.00 -5.90 28.93
C ILE A 303 11.37 -6.17 30.30
N SER A 304 10.78 -5.15 30.93
CA SER A 304 10.13 -5.30 32.24
C SER A 304 8.85 -6.13 32.18
N ASP A 305 8.10 -6.09 31.08
CA ASP A 305 6.93 -6.95 30.86
C ASP A 305 7.32 -8.42 30.68
N LEU A 306 8.48 -8.67 30.05
CA LEU A 306 9.02 -10.01 29.94
C LEU A 306 9.54 -10.52 31.29
N TYR A 307 10.34 -9.72 32.00
CA TYR A 307 11.02 -10.11 33.23
C TYR A 307 10.68 -9.18 34.41
N PRO A 308 9.42 -9.12 34.87
CA PRO A 308 8.99 -8.08 35.80
C PRO A 308 9.51 -8.28 37.21
N THR A 309 10.05 -7.22 37.81
CA THR A 309 10.22 -7.16 39.27
C THR A 309 8.86 -7.09 39.99
N ALA A 310 8.85 -7.46 41.27
CA ALA A 310 7.66 -7.27 42.11
C ALA A 310 7.29 -5.78 42.27
N ALA A 311 8.30 -4.89 42.28
CA ALA A 311 8.10 -3.45 42.34
C ALA A 311 7.44 -2.91 41.08
N TYR A 312 7.89 -3.34 39.89
CA TYR A 312 7.32 -2.94 38.61
C TYR A 312 5.79 -3.19 38.56
N LYS A 313 5.36 -4.41 38.94
CA LYS A 313 3.93 -4.78 38.97
C LYS A 313 3.08 -3.95 39.93
N ALA A 314 3.67 -3.40 40.99
CA ALA A 314 2.94 -2.68 42.03
C ALA A 314 3.02 -1.16 41.90
N GLN A 315 4.07 -0.64 41.26
CA GLN A 315 4.38 0.79 41.26
C GLN A 315 3.94 1.51 39.99
N PHE A 316 3.80 0.83 38.86
CA PHE A 316 3.41 1.45 37.60
C PHE A 316 1.96 1.17 37.26
N GLY A 317 1.34 2.09 36.53
CA GLY A 317 -0.02 1.89 36.02
C GLY A 317 -0.01 1.27 34.63
N SER A 318 -1.20 0.91 34.16
CA SER A 318 -1.41 0.37 32.82
C SER A 318 -2.66 0.95 32.16
N ILE A 319 -2.69 0.93 30.83
CA ILE A 319 -3.88 1.09 30.01
C ILE A 319 -4.15 -0.24 29.33
N SER A 320 -5.40 -0.66 29.28
CA SER A 320 -5.84 -1.86 28.57
C SER A 320 -7.14 -1.58 27.86
N GLY A 321 -7.32 -2.15 26.67
CA GLY A 321 -8.50 -1.94 25.87
C GLY A 321 -8.48 -2.79 24.61
N THR A 322 -9.48 -2.57 23.77
CA THR A 322 -9.63 -3.23 22.48
C THR A 322 -9.90 -2.19 21.40
N LEU A 323 -9.17 -2.28 20.29
CA LEU A 323 -9.44 -1.49 19.09
C LEU A 323 -10.52 -2.17 18.25
N TYR A 324 -11.55 -1.40 17.88
CA TYR A 324 -12.66 -1.84 17.07
C TYR A 324 -12.79 -1.03 15.78
N THR A 325 -13.30 -1.66 14.72
CA THR A 325 -13.90 -0.96 13.59
C THR A 325 -15.19 -0.26 14.03
N LYS A 326 -15.72 0.65 13.21
CA LYS A 326 -17.00 1.32 13.48
C LYS A 326 -18.18 0.35 13.64
N GLU A 327 -18.10 -0.84 13.05
CA GLU A 327 -19.10 -1.92 13.20
C GLU A 327 -18.92 -2.75 14.49
N GLY A 328 -17.91 -2.45 15.31
CA GLY A 328 -17.61 -3.15 16.55
C GLY A 328 -16.83 -4.46 16.34
N VAL A 329 -16.13 -4.62 15.21
CA VAL A 329 -15.25 -5.78 14.97
C VAL A 329 -13.85 -5.47 15.48
N GLU A 330 -13.25 -6.40 16.23
CA GLU A 330 -11.88 -6.26 16.70
C GLU A 330 -10.87 -6.08 15.54
N TYR A 331 -9.90 -5.17 15.68
CA TYR A 331 -8.94 -4.83 14.62
C TYR A 331 -7.47 -4.91 15.07
N SER A 332 -6.72 -5.84 14.49
CA SER A 332 -5.31 -6.15 14.83
C SER A 332 -4.32 -5.39 13.95
N GLY A 333 -3.07 -5.24 14.41
CA GLY A 333 -1.94 -4.79 13.60
C GLY A 333 -1.72 -3.27 13.54
N ILE A 334 -2.42 -2.52 14.39
CA ILE A 334 -2.28 -1.06 14.53
C ILE A 334 -1.39 -0.74 15.72
N ASN A 335 -0.57 0.32 15.62
CA ASN A 335 0.26 0.78 16.71
C ASN A 335 -0.59 1.62 17.68
N MET A 336 -0.75 1.13 18.92
CA MET A 336 -1.40 1.88 20.00
C MET A 336 -0.31 2.61 20.78
N VAL A 337 -0.39 3.94 20.84
CA VAL A 337 0.67 4.78 21.42
C VAL A 337 0.15 5.52 22.65
N ALA A 338 0.76 5.27 23.80
CA ALA A 338 0.57 6.08 25.00
C ALA A 338 1.75 7.04 25.14
N ARG A 339 1.51 8.35 24.95
CA ARG A 339 2.55 9.38 25.02
C ARG A 339 2.29 10.32 26.20
N ASN A 340 3.27 10.49 27.08
CA ASN A 340 3.16 11.42 28.21
C ASN A 340 3.25 12.86 27.72
N LEU A 341 2.25 13.68 28.03
CA LEU A 341 2.20 15.09 27.65
C LEU A 341 3.32 15.94 28.29
N ASP A 342 3.85 15.49 29.43
CA ASP A 342 4.88 16.20 30.19
C ASP A 342 6.31 15.76 29.83
N ASN A 343 6.47 14.57 29.22
CA ASN A 343 7.76 14.07 28.74
C ASN A 343 7.57 13.22 27.46
N PRO A 344 7.22 13.85 26.32
CA PRO A 344 6.66 13.14 25.18
C PRO A 344 7.67 12.27 24.42
N LEU A 345 8.97 12.55 24.48
CA LEU A 345 9.98 11.77 23.76
C LEU A 345 10.56 10.62 24.60
N GLU A 346 10.76 10.80 25.91
CA GLU A 346 11.34 9.75 26.76
C GLU A 346 10.26 8.85 27.39
N ASP A 347 9.07 9.38 27.72
CA ASP A 347 7.98 8.65 28.36
C ASP A 347 6.84 8.41 27.36
N VAL A 348 7.15 7.57 26.38
CA VAL A 348 6.25 7.05 25.35
C VAL A 348 6.37 5.54 25.31
N ILE A 349 5.24 4.87 25.17
CA ILE A 349 5.15 3.40 25.16
C ILE A 349 4.15 3.00 24.08
N THR A 350 4.51 1.96 23.33
CA THR A 350 3.79 1.52 22.15
C THR A 350 3.45 0.04 22.26
N GLN A 351 2.27 -0.33 21.80
CA GLN A 351 1.87 -1.73 21.73
C GLN A 351 0.98 -1.96 20.52
N GLN A 352 1.26 -3.00 19.75
CA GLN A 352 0.35 -3.39 18.67
C GLN A 352 -0.95 -3.99 19.19
N SER A 353 -2.07 -3.63 18.57
CA SER A 353 -3.32 -4.37 18.75
C SER A 353 -3.16 -5.81 18.27
N GLY A 354 -3.58 -6.76 19.10
CA GLY A 354 -3.45 -8.20 18.83
C GLY A 354 -2.04 -8.76 18.99
N ASN A 355 -1.14 -8.06 19.67
CA ASN A 355 0.25 -8.49 19.91
C ASN A 355 0.36 -9.91 20.51
N MET A 356 -0.53 -10.27 21.43
CA MET A 356 -0.47 -11.55 22.15
C MET A 356 -0.87 -12.75 21.29
N THR A 357 -1.80 -12.57 20.34
CA THR A 357 -2.19 -13.62 19.40
C THR A 357 -1.38 -13.60 18.10
N GLN A 358 -0.62 -12.52 17.84
CA GLN A 358 0.08 -12.28 16.59
C GLN A 358 -0.85 -12.30 15.37
N GLY A 359 -2.15 -12.01 15.56
CA GLY A 359 -3.17 -12.14 14.52
C GLY A 359 -3.41 -13.58 14.05
N LYS A 360 -2.88 -14.60 14.75
CA LYS A 360 -3.06 -16.02 14.39
C LYS A 360 -4.39 -16.61 14.87
N VAL A 361 -5.14 -15.87 15.69
CA VAL A 361 -6.39 -16.35 16.31
C VAL A 361 -7.51 -15.33 16.08
N GLY A 362 -8.05 -15.33 14.86
CA GLY A 362 -9.13 -14.41 14.47
C GLY A 362 -8.72 -12.93 14.53
N PRO A 363 -9.68 -12.01 14.32
CA PRO A 363 -9.47 -10.60 14.61
C PRO A 363 -9.30 -10.40 16.12
N ASP A 364 -8.15 -9.88 16.55
CA ASP A 364 -7.79 -9.60 17.95
C ASP A 364 -7.35 -8.15 18.10
N GLY A 365 -8.23 -7.31 18.63
CA GLY A 365 -8.00 -5.87 18.75
C GLY A 365 -7.37 -5.48 20.07
N LYS A 366 -7.09 -6.45 20.94
CA LYS A 366 -6.70 -6.19 22.32
C LYS A 366 -5.29 -5.64 22.39
N PHE A 367 -5.10 -4.68 23.29
CA PHE A 367 -3.79 -4.17 23.64
C PHE A 367 -3.71 -3.94 25.15
N THR A 368 -2.49 -3.95 25.66
CA THR A 368 -2.21 -3.55 27.04
C THR A 368 -0.87 -2.85 27.05
N ILE A 369 -0.87 -1.60 27.52
CA ILE A 369 0.31 -0.76 27.69
C ILE A 369 0.58 -0.68 29.19
N ASN A 370 1.67 -1.31 29.64
CA ASN A 370 2.10 -1.31 31.03
C ASN A 370 3.14 -0.22 31.30
N GLY A 371 3.58 -0.07 32.55
CA GLY A 371 4.76 0.73 32.86
C GLY A 371 4.56 2.24 32.86
N LEU A 372 3.30 2.70 32.91
CA LEU A 372 2.96 4.12 32.95
C LEU A 372 3.36 4.74 34.29
N THR A 373 4.03 5.89 34.22
CA THR A 373 4.47 6.68 35.36
C THR A 373 3.24 7.12 36.19
N PRO A 374 3.17 6.79 37.50
CA PRO A 374 2.06 7.22 38.35
C PRO A 374 1.89 8.74 38.37
N GLY A 375 0.68 9.22 38.12
CA GLY A 375 0.36 10.64 38.02
C GLY A 375 0.77 11.30 36.70
N GLY A 376 1.44 10.58 35.79
CA GLY A 376 1.69 11.04 34.42
C GLY A 376 0.39 11.23 33.64
N ARG A 377 0.41 12.17 32.69
CA ARG A 377 -0.76 12.51 31.86
C ARG A 377 -0.52 11.99 30.45
N TYR A 378 -1.13 10.86 30.12
CA TYR A 378 -0.93 10.20 28.84
C TYR A 378 -2.06 10.51 27.88
N VAL A 379 -1.71 10.78 26.63
CA VAL A 379 -2.65 10.64 25.51
C VAL A 379 -2.49 9.25 24.93
N LEU A 380 -3.61 8.63 24.55
CA LEU A 380 -3.64 7.38 23.81
C LEU A 380 -4.10 7.71 22.39
N TYR A 381 -3.39 7.23 21.38
CA TYR A 381 -3.77 7.43 19.98
C TYR A 381 -3.32 6.25 19.11
N ILE A 382 -3.90 6.17 17.93
CA ILE A 382 -3.56 5.17 16.92
C ILE A 382 -2.59 5.75 15.87
N ASP A 383 -1.57 4.96 15.52
CA ASP A 383 -0.66 5.26 14.41
C ASP A 383 -0.48 4.04 13.52
N THR A 384 -0.22 4.29 12.25
CA THR A 384 0.16 3.24 11.30
C THR A 384 1.64 2.94 11.45
N ILE A 385 2.00 1.66 11.52
CA ILE A 385 3.40 1.25 11.46
C ILE A 385 3.94 1.52 10.06
N LYS A 386 5.00 2.32 9.95
CA LYS A 386 5.43 2.89 8.67
C LYS A 386 6.24 1.90 7.82
N ALA A 387 7.09 1.10 8.46
CA ALA A 387 7.90 0.07 7.82
C ALA A 387 8.55 -0.84 8.87
N GLY A 388 9.15 -1.94 8.43
CA GLY A 388 9.83 -2.92 9.28
C GLY A 388 8.97 -4.16 9.56
N GLY A 389 9.58 -5.23 10.04
CA GLY A 389 8.87 -6.48 10.38
C GLY A 389 8.38 -6.47 11.82
N TYR A 390 7.09 -6.75 12.06
CA TYR A 390 6.51 -6.76 13.40
C TYR A 390 5.80 -8.10 13.69
N PRO A 391 5.63 -8.49 14.96
CA PRO A 391 5.06 -9.80 15.32
C PRO A 391 3.63 -10.01 14.85
N THR A 392 2.80 -8.97 14.92
CA THR A 392 1.45 -8.97 14.35
C THR A 392 1.55 -8.41 12.94
N ALA A 393 0.85 -9.03 11.99
CA ALA A 393 0.79 -8.52 10.63
C ALA A 393 0.27 -7.07 10.65
N GLN A 394 1.08 -6.15 10.13
CA GLN A 394 0.75 -4.73 10.10
C GLN A 394 -0.48 -4.51 9.24
N THR A 395 -1.38 -3.68 9.71
CA THR A 395 -2.56 -3.25 8.97
C THR A 395 -2.54 -1.74 8.78
N GLN A 396 -3.29 -1.27 7.79
CA GLN A 396 -3.48 0.16 7.59
C GLN A 396 -4.64 0.64 8.47
N ILE A 397 -4.61 1.91 8.86
CA ILE A 397 -5.79 2.55 9.41
C ILE A 397 -6.89 2.52 8.34
N VAL A 398 -8.11 2.09 8.71
CA VAL A 398 -9.26 1.93 7.81
C VAL A 398 -10.25 3.11 7.84
N SER A 399 -9.95 4.12 8.67
CA SER A 399 -10.70 5.37 8.80
C SER A 399 -9.73 6.56 8.96
N GLU A 400 -10.04 7.54 9.81
CA GLU A 400 -9.12 8.56 10.28
C GLU A 400 -8.31 8.09 11.51
N PRO A 401 -7.06 8.57 11.69
CA PRO A 401 -6.36 8.44 12.96
C PRO A 401 -7.05 9.28 14.03
N GLU A 402 -7.08 8.80 15.28
CA GLU A 402 -7.74 9.51 16.38
C GLU A 402 -7.02 9.38 17.72
N TYR A 403 -7.30 10.33 18.59
CA TYR A 403 -6.99 10.28 20.01
C TYR A 403 -8.15 9.63 20.75
N TRP A 404 -7.82 8.89 21.81
CA TRP A 404 -8.81 8.42 22.75
C TRP A 404 -9.37 9.58 23.60
N ASP A 405 -10.68 9.57 23.84
CA ASP A 405 -11.34 10.46 24.78
C ASP A 405 -12.38 9.77 25.68
N ALA A 406 -12.91 10.48 26.68
CA ALA A 406 -13.88 9.90 27.61
C ALA A 406 -15.27 9.61 27.01
N ASN A 407 -15.55 10.13 25.82
CA ASN A 407 -16.77 9.88 25.05
C ASN A 407 -16.53 8.92 23.89
N GLU A 408 -15.47 8.11 23.97
CA GLU A 408 -15.06 7.19 22.90
C GLU A 408 -16.23 6.46 22.25
N SER A 409 -16.34 6.61 20.94
CA SER A 409 -17.38 5.99 20.13
C SER A 409 -17.03 6.08 18.66
N ALA A 410 -17.45 5.10 17.87
CA ALA A 410 -17.35 5.20 16.41
C ALA A 410 -18.12 6.38 15.77
N ASN A 411 -18.89 7.19 16.51
CA ASN A 411 -19.74 8.23 15.92
C ASN A 411 -19.03 9.61 15.91
N PRO A 412 -18.66 10.14 14.73
CA PRO A 412 -17.92 11.40 14.59
C PRO A 412 -18.62 12.65 15.20
N ALA A 413 -19.93 12.57 15.46
CA ALA A 413 -20.68 13.68 16.06
C ALA A 413 -20.50 13.82 17.58
N VAL A 414 -20.07 12.75 18.25
CA VAL A 414 -19.90 12.71 19.71
C VAL A 414 -18.45 12.45 20.11
N ASP A 415 -17.72 11.75 19.25
CA ASP A 415 -16.29 11.50 19.33
C ASP A 415 -15.62 12.17 18.13
N ASN A 416 -14.62 13.00 18.37
CA ASN A 416 -13.93 13.71 17.30
C ASN A 416 -12.47 13.30 17.36
N SER A 417 -11.85 13.03 16.21
CA SER A 417 -10.48 12.52 16.14
C SER A 417 -9.43 13.37 16.89
N CYS A 418 -9.70 14.67 17.08
CA CYS A 418 -8.84 15.59 17.82
C CYS A 418 -9.24 15.82 19.28
N ASN A 419 -10.38 15.30 19.75
CA ASN A 419 -10.73 15.33 21.16
C ASN A 419 -9.79 14.42 21.93
N VAL A 420 -9.38 14.87 23.12
CA VAL A 420 -8.46 14.09 23.94
C VAL A 420 -8.82 14.22 25.40
N THR A 421 -8.92 13.08 26.07
CA THR A 421 -8.99 13.04 27.54
C THR A 421 -7.72 12.42 28.09
N PRO A 422 -6.84 13.20 28.74
CA PRO A 422 -5.61 12.65 29.31
C PRO A 422 -5.91 11.54 30.32
N ILE A 423 -5.29 10.38 30.13
CA ILE A 423 -5.36 9.25 31.05
C ILE A 423 -4.29 9.44 32.13
N VAL A 424 -4.73 9.46 33.38
CA VAL A 424 -3.87 9.52 34.56
C VAL A 424 -4.08 8.26 35.38
N VAL A 425 -2.97 7.57 35.69
CA VAL A 425 -2.98 6.29 36.40
C VAL A 425 -2.23 6.37 37.72
N ALA A 426 -2.70 5.64 38.73
CA ALA A 426 -1.93 5.35 39.94
C ALA A 426 -1.08 4.08 39.75
N GLY A 427 -0.10 3.88 40.63
CA GLY A 427 0.69 2.64 40.65
C GLY A 427 -0.18 1.42 40.95
N GLY A 428 -0.03 0.37 40.13
CA GLY A 428 -0.83 -0.86 40.19
C GLY A 428 -2.26 -0.72 39.68
N GLU A 429 -2.65 0.46 39.17
CA GLU A 429 -3.96 0.69 38.56
C GLU A 429 -3.92 0.37 37.07
N THR A 430 -4.97 -0.28 36.57
CA THR A 430 -5.23 -0.41 35.12
C THR A 430 -6.46 0.40 34.75
N LYS A 431 -6.31 1.33 33.81
CA LYS A 431 -7.44 2.04 33.17
C LYS A 431 -7.91 1.25 31.95
N GLN A 432 -9.22 1.18 31.78
CA GLN A 432 -9.83 0.65 30.56
C GLN A 432 -10.03 1.79 29.57
N ALA A 433 -9.54 1.61 28.35
CA ALA A 433 -9.64 2.57 27.25
C ALA A 433 -9.80 1.78 25.95
N ASP A 434 -11.01 1.32 25.67
CA ASP A 434 -11.34 0.80 24.34
C ASP A 434 -11.25 1.94 23.32
N MET A 435 -10.94 1.62 22.07
CA MET A 435 -10.89 2.59 20.97
C MET A 435 -11.74 2.12 19.79
N TYR A 436 -12.38 3.06 19.10
CA TYR A 436 -13.24 2.79 17.96
C TYR A 436 -12.92 3.72 16.81
N PHE A 437 -12.49 3.17 15.67
CA PHE A 437 -12.35 3.98 14.46
C PHE A 437 -13.62 4.80 14.21
N ASN A 438 -13.48 6.12 14.18
CA ASN A 438 -14.55 7.03 13.80
C ASN A 438 -15.17 6.65 12.45
N GLY A 439 -16.49 6.75 12.34
CA GLY A 439 -17.24 6.49 11.13
C GLY A 439 -18.71 6.21 11.42
N TYR A 440 -19.61 6.95 10.76
CA TYR A 440 -21.04 6.68 10.91
C TYR A 440 -21.39 5.28 10.42
N THR A 441 -22.19 4.57 11.21
CA THR A 441 -22.76 3.25 10.86
C THR A 441 -24.05 3.34 10.04
N ASP A 442 -24.42 4.56 9.65
CA ASP A 442 -25.62 4.87 8.89
C ASP A 442 -25.33 5.87 7.75
N GLY A 443 -26.28 6.00 6.81
CA GLY A 443 -26.06 6.78 5.60
C GLY A 443 -25.13 6.05 4.64
N ILE A 444 -24.21 6.79 4.01
CA ILE A 444 -23.23 6.21 3.09
C ILE A 444 -22.16 5.46 3.87
N GLN A 445 -21.82 4.25 3.43
CA GLN A 445 -20.78 3.44 4.05
C GLN A 445 -19.60 3.29 3.09
N TYR A 446 -18.41 3.64 3.56
CA TYR A 446 -17.16 3.60 2.79
C TYR A 446 -16.26 2.51 3.35
N THR A 447 -16.01 1.46 2.57
CA THR A 447 -15.30 0.27 3.04
C THR A 447 -14.02 0.06 2.24
N PRO A 448 -12.83 0.20 2.84
CA PRO A 448 -11.58 -0.15 2.18
C PRO A 448 -11.52 -1.66 1.91
N LEU A 449 -11.16 -2.02 0.69
CA LEU A 449 -10.84 -3.39 0.30
C LEU A 449 -9.33 -3.65 0.44
N VAL A 450 -8.94 -4.94 0.40
CA VAL A 450 -7.52 -5.34 0.38
C VAL A 450 -6.79 -4.74 -0.84
N GLN A 451 -5.45 -4.73 -0.82
CA GLN A 451 -4.62 -4.24 -1.94
C GLN A 451 -4.90 -5.00 -3.24
N ALA A 452 -5.77 -4.45 -4.08
CA ALA A 452 -6.23 -5.08 -5.30
C ALA A 452 -6.84 -4.04 -6.24
N PHE A 453 -6.64 -4.21 -7.55
CA PHE A 453 -7.18 -3.31 -8.56
C PHE A 453 -8.42 -3.93 -9.22
N VAL A 454 -9.61 -3.36 -8.99
CA VAL A 454 -10.82 -3.77 -9.70
C VAL A 454 -10.79 -3.24 -11.14
N MET A 455 -11.00 -4.13 -12.10
CA MET A 455 -11.03 -3.86 -13.53
C MET A 455 -12.45 -3.55 -14.02
N ASP A 456 -13.45 -4.26 -13.51
CA ASP A 456 -14.85 -4.07 -13.86
C ASP A 456 -15.80 -4.53 -12.75
N HIS A 457 -17.02 -3.99 -12.74
CA HIS A 457 -18.03 -4.22 -11.71
C HIS A 457 -19.39 -4.52 -12.32
N ALA A 458 -20.08 -5.52 -11.77
CA ALA A 458 -21.43 -5.83 -12.21
C ALA A 458 -22.42 -4.74 -11.81
N LYS A 459 -23.23 -4.29 -12.76
CA LYS A 459 -24.26 -3.27 -12.53
C LYS A 459 -25.31 -3.60 -11.45
N ASN A 460 -25.32 -4.80 -10.88
CA ASN A 460 -26.10 -5.16 -9.70
C ASN A 460 -25.52 -4.64 -8.37
N GLY A 461 -24.31 -4.07 -8.34
CA GLY A 461 -23.75 -3.50 -7.11
C GLY A 461 -23.10 -4.51 -6.17
N GLN A 462 -23.00 -5.80 -6.56
CA GLN A 462 -22.69 -6.88 -5.62
C GLN A 462 -21.37 -7.59 -5.87
N ARG A 463 -20.85 -7.54 -7.10
CA ARG A 463 -19.69 -8.33 -7.51
C ARG A 463 -18.80 -7.55 -8.47
N ALA A 464 -17.51 -7.78 -8.36
CA ALA A 464 -16.51 -7.15 -9.21
C ALA A 464 -15.42 -8.14 -9.64
N LEU A 465 -14.75 -7.84 -10.75
CA LEU A 465 -13.55 -8.52 -11.21
C LEU A 465 -12.37 -7.58 -11.12
N GLY A 466 -11.23 -8.10 -10.65
CA GLY A 466 -10.01 -7.33 -10.60
C GLY A 466 -8.77 -8.17 -10.78
N THR A 467 -7.62 -7.53 -10.65
CA THR A 467 -6.31 -8.16 -10.67
C THR A 467 -5.47 -7.70 -9.49
N THR A 468 -4.64 -8.59 -8.96
CA THR A 468 -3.60 -8.23 -7.99
C THR A 468 -2.37 -7.66 -8.72
N GLY A 469 -1.44 -7.03 -8.01
CA GLY A 469 -0.18 -6.55 -8.61
C GLY A 469 0.67 -7.63 -9.31
N GLY A 470 0.43 -8.92 -8.99
CA GLY A 470 1.02 -10.07 -9.69
C GLY A 470 0.31 -10.49 -10.98
N GLY A 471 -0.73 -9.78 -11.41
CA GLY A 471 -1.50 -10.11 -12.62
C GLY A 471 -2.52 -11.25 -12.44
N ILE A 472 -2.73 -11.72 -11.20
CA ILE A 472 -3.70 -12.78 -10.90
C ILE A 472 -5.09 -12.16 -10.85
N ILE A 473 -6.06 -12.74 -11.56
CA ILE A 473 -7.45 -12.29 -11.49
C ILE A 473 -8.11 -12.73 -10.19
N PHE A 474 -8.94 -11.88 -9.62
CA PHE A 474 -9.85 -12.21 -8.53
C PHE A 474 -11.29 -11.82 -8.86
N MET A 475 -12.24 -12.48 -8.21
CA MET A 475 -13.61 -11.98 -8.05
C MET A 475 -13.85 -11.50 -6.63
N TYR A 476 -14.47 -10.34 -6.53
CA TYR A 476 -15.02 -9.80 -5.29
C TYR A 476 -16.53 -10.09 -5.22
N ASP A 477 -17.02 -10.48 -4.04
CA ASP A 477 -18.45 -10.68 -3.75
C ASP A 477 -18.82 -10.07 -2.40
N SER A 478 -19.54 -8.95 -2.42
CA SER A 478 -20.03 -8.25 -1.22
C SER A 478 -21.05 -9.08 -0.41
N THR A 479 -21.63 -10.14 -0.99
CA THR A 479 -22.67 -10.97 -0.36
C THR A 479 -22.12 -12.24 0.29
N GLY A 480 -20.98 -12.71 -0.18
CA GLY A 480 -20.30 -13.89 0.33
C GLY A 480 -19.30 -13.48 1.40
N LYS A 481 -19.37 -14.06 2.60
CA LYS A 481 -18.41 -13.80 3.71
C LYS A 481 -16.92 -14.06 3.35
N GLN A 482 -16.63 -14.54 2.15
CA GLN A 482 -15.30 -14.56 1.54
C GLN A 482 -15.23 -13.47 0.47
N THR A 483 -14.53 -12.40 0.81
CA THR A 483 -14.53 -11.16 0.04
C THR A 483 -13.79 -11.28 -1.29
N PHE A 484 -12.85 -12.23 -1.42
CA PHE A 484 -12.02 -12.42 -2.63
C PHE A 484 -11.86 -13.89 -2.97
N THR A 485 -11.97 -14.23 -4.26
CA THR A 485 -11.73 -15.58 -4.79
C THR A 485 -10.90 -15.51 -6.07
N VAL A 486 -9.93 -16.41 -6.25
CA VAL A 486 -9.18 -16.52 -7.51
C VAL A 486 -9.85 -17.58 -8.38
N PRO A 487 -10.46 -17.21 -9.52
CA PRO A 487 -11.19 -18.17 -10.33
C PRO A 487 -10.23 -18.97 -11.22
N THR A 488 -10.20 -20.29 -11.03
CA THR A 488 -9.39 -21.23 -11.82
C THR A 488 -10.24 -22.35 -12.43
N ASP A 489 -9.73 -22.98 -13.48
CA ASP A 489 -10.33 -24.14 -14.12
C ASP A 489 -10.07 -25.42 -13.32
N ALA A 490 -10.53 -26.56 -13.87
CA ALA A 490 -10.35 -27.86 -13.23
C ALA A 490 -8.88 -28.29 -13.08
N ASN A 491 -7.96 -27.65 -13.82
CA ASN A 491 -6.52 -27.91 -13.80
C ASN A 491 -5.75 -26.84 -13.00
N GLY A 492 -6.43 -25.86 -12.40
CA GLY A 492 -5.82 -24.75 -11.66
C GLY A 492 -5.31 -23.60 -12.53
N VAL A 493 -5.67 -23.55 -13.81
CA VAL A 493 -5.33 -22.44 -14.72
C VAL A 493 -6.30 -21.27 -14.50
N PRO A 494 -5.84 -20.01 -14.42
CA PRO A 494 -6.72 -18.85 -14.30
C PRO A 494 -7.81 -18.82 -15.37
N MET A 495 -9.05 -18.46 -15.00
CA MET A 495 -10.17 -18.38 -15.94
C MET A 495 -9.90 -17.37 -17.06
N LEU A 496 -9.48 -16.16 -16.71
CA LEU A 496 -9.16 -15.10 -17.65
C LEU A 496 -7.80 -14.51 -17.28
N HIS A 497 -7.18 -13.80 -18.22
CA HIS A 497 -5.97 -13.01 -18.01
C HIS A 497 -6.30 -11.52 -17.94
N SER A 498 -5.43 -10.74 -17.30
CA SER A 498 -5.65 -9.32 -16.96
C SER A 498 -5.73 -8.36 -18.17
N ALA A 499 -5.51 -8.86 -19.39
CA ALA A 499 -5.58 -8.08 -20.62
C ALA A 499 -7.04 -7.81 -21.08
N GLY A 500 -7.72 -6.91 -20.37
CA GLY A 500 -9.06 -6.41 -20.72
C GLY A 500 -10.15 -7.42 -20.39
N VAL A 501 -10.82 -7.20 -19.25
CA VAL A 501 -11.93 -8.05 -18.78
C VAL A 501 -13.17 -7.19 -18.55
N ALA A 502 -14.33 -7.77 -18.83
CA ALA A 502 -15.63 -7.15 -18.60
C ALA A 502 -16.64 -8.17 -18.06
N MET A 503 -17.56 -7.71 -17.22
CA MET A 503 -18.56 -8.50 -16.51
C MET A 503 -19.96 -8.01 -16.86
N ASN A 504 -20.87 -8.94 -17.11
CA ASN A 504 -22.24 -8.56 -17.39
C ASN A 504 -22.97 -8.04 -16.13
N LYS A 505 -24.05 -7.29 -16.33
CA LYS A 505 -24.88 -6.66 -15.29
C LYS A 505 -25.12 -7.46 -14.02
N ASN A 506 -25.34 -8.77 -14.14
CA ASN A 506 -25.71 -9.64 -13.02
C ASN A 506 -24.57 -10.55 -12.54
N ALA A 507 -23.33 -10.30 -12.96
CA ALA A 507 -22.16 -11.12 -12.62
C ALA A 507 -22.36 -12.62 -12.90
N THR A 508 -23.02 -12.92 -14.01
CA THR A 508 -23.28 -14.30 -14.47
C THR A 508 -22.31 -14.76 -15.54
N LYS A 509 -21.72 -13.80 -16.26
CA LYS A 509 -20.78 -14.01 -17.33
C LYS A 509 -19.72 -12.92 -17.28
N ALA A 510 -18.51 -13.26 -17.71
CA ALA A 510 -17.44 -12.32 -17.94
C ALA A 510 -16.73 -12.65 -19.25
N ALA A 511 -16.21 -11.65 -19.94
CA ALA A 511 -15.43 -11.81 -21.15
C ALA A 511 -14.03 -11.23 -20.95
N GLY A 512 -13.06 -11.81 -21.65
CA GLY A 512 -11.67 -11.41 -21.57
C GLY A 512 -10.84 -12.18 -22.57
N VAL A 513 -9.58 -12.43 -22.25
CA VAL A 513 -8.70 -13.31 -23.02
C VAL A 513 -8.14 -14.42 -22.16
N THR A 514 -7.79 -15.56 -22.77
CA THR A 514 -7.16 -16.70 -22.10
C THR A 514 -6.26 -17.46 -23.06
N ASP A 515 -5.25 -18.15 -22.51
CA ASP A 515 -4.37 -19.05 -23.27
C ASP A 515 -4.95 -20.47 -23.19
N PHE A 516 -5.59 -20.91 -24.28
CA PHE A 516 -6.31 -22.19 -24.32
C PHE A 516 -5.40 -23.41 -24.53
N ASP A 517 -4.24 -23.24 -25.17
CA ASP A 517 -3.37 -24.34 -25.60
C ASP A 517 -1.95 -24.28 -25.00
N GLY A 518 -1.64 -23.23 -24.23
CA GLY A 518 -0.39 -23.04 -23.51
C GLY A 518 0.75 -22.55 -24.39
N ASP A 519 0.45 -21.96 -25.56
CA ASP A 519 1.45 -21.44 -26.49
C ASP A 519 1.99 -20.03 -26.13
N GLY A 520 1.42 -19.41 -25.09
CA GLY A 520 1.76 -18.07 -24.62
C GLY A 520 1.02 -16.94 -25.33
N VAL A 521 0.06 -17.24 -26.21
CA VAL A 521 -0.82 -16.27 -26.88
C VAL A 521 -2.24 -16.39 -26.33
N GLN A 522 -2.77 -15.26 -25.85
CA GLN A 522 -4.11 -15.19 -25.30
C GLN A 522 -5.15 -14.88 -26.37
N SER A 523 -6.18 -15.72 -26.48
CA SER A 523 -7.32 -15.62 -27.41
C SER A 523 -8.58 -15.13 -26.70
N PRO A 524 -9.53 -14.48 -27.41
CA PRO A 524 -10.75 -13.95 -26.81
C PRO A 524 -11.64 -15.06 -26.25
N ALA A 525 -12.22 -14.84 -25.07
CA ALA A 525 -12.96 -15.86 -24.34
C ALA A 525 -14.18 -15.30 -23.59
N LEU A 526 -15.17 -16.17 -23.38
CA LEU A 526 -16.34 -15.96 -22.55
C LEU A 526 -16.38 -16.98 -21.42
N TRP A 527 -16.38 -16.49 -20.19
CA TRP A 527 -16.55 -17.26 -18.99
C TRP A 527 -18.00 -17.21 -18.49
N ASP A 528 -18.66 -18.37 -18.44
CA ASP A 528 -19.90 -18.57 -17.70
C ASP A 528 -19.56 -18.86 -16.23
N ILE A 529 -19.78 -17.86 -15.38
CA ILE A 529 -19.40 -17.87 -13.96
C ILE A 529 -20.20 -18.93 -13.20
N ARG A 530 -21.49 -19.13 -13.55
CA ARG A 530 -22.35 -20.08 -12.85
C ARG A 530 -21.99 -21.52 -13.17
N ALA A 531 -21.67 -21.79 -14.42
CA ALA A 531 -21.23 -23.11 -14.87
C ALA A 531 -19.75 -23.37 -14.59
N ASN A 532 -19.01 -22.34 -14.16
CA ASN A 532 -17.54 -22.30 -14.11
C ASN A 532 -16.90 -22.83 -15.40
N LYS A 533 -17.40 -22.34 -16.54
CA LYS A 533 -17.01 -22.84 -17.87
C LYS A 533 -16.53 -21.70 -18.75
N ILE A 534 -15.31 -21.81 -19.24
CA ILE A 534 -14.78 -20.93 -20.28
C ILE A 534 -15.06 -21.47 -21.68
N THR A 535 -15.35 -20.57 -22.62
CA THR A 535 -15.61 -20.88 -24.03
C THR A 535 -14.82 -19.90 -24.89
N GLU A 536 -14.10 -20.43 -25.86
CA GLU A 536 -13.37 -19.63 -26.86
C GLU A 536 -14.35 -18.84 -27.74
N LEU A 537 -14.02 -17.58 -28.00
CA LEU A 537 -14.69 -16.73 -28.97
C LEU A 537 -13.94 -16.79 -30.30
N GLU A 538 -14.65 -16.61 -31.41
CA GLU A 538 -14.03 -16.63 -32.74
C GLU A 538 -12.92 -15.58 -32.88
N ASP A 539 -11.70 -16.04 -33.16
CA ASP A 539 -10.57 -15.22 -33.56
C ASP A 539 -10.26 -15.45 -35.04
N PRO A 540 -10.50 -14.47 -35.93
CA PRO A 540 -10.22 -14.60 -37.36
C PRO A 540 -8.77 -14.90 -37.71
N SER A 541 -7.83 -14.47 -36.86
CA SER A 541 -6.40 -14.67 -37.07
C SER A 541 -5.88 -15.96 -36.45
N ASN A 542 -6.73 -16.71 -35.73
CA ASN A 542 -6.38 -17.96 -35.07
C ASN A 542 -5.11 -17.82 -34.20
N GLY A 543 -5.02 -16.76 -33.38
CA GLY A 543 -3.89 -16.49 -32.51
C GLY A 543 -2.61 -15.96 -33.22
N THR A 544 -2.56 -15.94 -34.55
CA THR A 544 -1.31 -15.64 -35.27
C THR A 544 -0.97 -14.14 -35.32
N CYS A 545 -1.99 -13.27 -35.28
CA CYS A 545 -1.81 -11.82 -35.28
C CYS A 545 -1.97 -11.27 -33.87
N THR A 546 -0.94 -10.64 -33.31
CA THR A 546 -0.88 -10.35 -31.88
C THR A 546 -0.35 -8.95 -31.55
N LEU A 547 -0.64 -8.50 -30.34
CA LEU A 547 0.04 -7.36 -29.72
C LEU A 547 0.58 -7.78 -28.35
N GLY A 548 1.85 -7.46 -28.09
CA GLY A 548 2.45 -7.61 -26.77
C GLY A 548 2.18 -6.42 -25.86
N SER A 549 1.96 -6.71 -24.57
CA SER A 549 1.83 -5.73 -23.49
C SER A 549 2.48 -6.26 -22.21
N THR A 550 2.45 -5.48 -21.13
CA THR A 550 2.86 -5.94 -19.80
C THR A 550 1.95 -7.06 -19.25
N ALA A 551 0.73 -7.21 -19.76
CA ALA A 551 -0.21 -8.27 -19.40
C ALA A 551 -0.06 -9.56 -20.23
N GLY A 552 0.93 -9.60 -21.14
CA GLY A 552 1.19 -10.72 -22.04
C GLY A 552 0.92 -10.38 -23.52
N VAL A 553 0.91 -11.43 -24.35
CA VAL A 553 0.67 -11.35 -25.79
C VAL A 553 -0.74 -11.85 -26.08
N SER A 554 -1.53 -11.08 -26.82
CA SER A 554 -2.91 -11.45 -27.16
C SER A 554 -3.25 -11.16 -28.62
N SER A 555 -4.17 -11.94 -29.19
CA SER A 555 -4.70 -11.74 -30.55
C SER A 555 -5.93 -10.82 -30.59
N ALA A 556 -6.55 -10.59 -29.44
CA ALA A 556 -7.66 -9.68 -29.26
C ALA A 556 -7.53 -8.89 -27.95
N SER A 557 -8.40 -7.89 -27.80
CA SER A 557 -8.60 -7.16 -26.55
C SER A 557 -10.09 -6.96 -26.34
N ILE A 558 -10.59 -7.43 -25.19
CA ILE A 558 -11.98 -7.25 -24.78
C ILE A 558 -12.07 -6.00 -23.92
N TRP A 559 -13.11 -5.20 -24.14
CA TRP A 559 -13.30 -3.94 -23.41
C TRP A 559 -14.63 -3.86 -22.68
N ASP A 560 -15.71 -4.46 -23.21
CA ASP A 560 -17.03 -4.36 -22.58
C ASP A 560 -17.97 -5.52 -23.01
N ILE A 561 -19.07 -5.71 -22.28
CA ILE A 561 -20.07 -6.76 -22.51
C ILE A 561 -21.49 -6.28 -22.21
N SER A 562 -22.47 -6.69 -23.03
CA SER A 562 -23.89 -6.36 -22.84
C SER A 562 -24.45 -6.88 -21.50
N ASP A 563 -25.57 -6.32 -21.03
CA ASP A 563 -26.23 -6.71 -19.77
C ASP A 563 -26.51 -8.21 -19.70
N LYS A 564 -26.87 -8.83 -20.83
CA LYS A 564 -27.18 -10.26 -20.94
C LYS A 564 -25.94 -11.14 -21.11
N GLY A 565 -24.78 -10.56 -21.40
CA GLY A 565 -23.57 -11.28 -21.73
C GLY A 565 -23.65 -12.10 -23.01
N ASP A 566 -24.32 -11.57 -24.03
CA ASP A 566 -24.50 -12.19 -25.35
C ASP A 566 -23.82 -11.42 -26.49
N VAL A 567 -23.48 -10.14 -26.25
CA VAL A 567 -22.70 -9.30 -27.15
C VAL A 567 -21.50 -8.73 -26.40
N ILE A 568 -20.31 -8.91 -26.95
CA ILE A 568 -19.03 -8.48 -26.34
C ILE A 568 -18.39 -7.49 -27.30
N ALA A 569 -17.92 -6.34 -26.81
CA ALA A 569 -17.22 -5.34 -27.60
C ALA A 569 -15.70 -5.40 -27.39
N GLY A 570 -14.96 -5.19 -28.48
CA GLY A 570 -13.52 -5.08 -28.39
C GLY A 570 -12.83 -4.94 -29.74
N THR A 571 -11.62 -5.47 -29.82
CA THR A 571 -10.80 -5.45 -31.04
C THR A 571 -10.11 -6.77 -31.25
N PHE A 572 -10.04 -7.23 -32.50
CA PHE A 572 -9.17 -8.32 -32.92
C PHE A 572 -8.09 -7.80 -33.88
N ARG A 573 -7.15 -8.68 -34.25
CA ARG A 573 -6.02 -8.35 -35.11
C ARG A 573 -6.13 -9.02 -36.47
N GLU A 574 -5.66 -8.33 -37.51
CA GLU A 574 -5.53 -8.88 -38.87
C GLU A 574 -4.19 -8.45 -39.50
N PRO A 575 -3.64 -9.23 -40.44
CA PRO A 575 -2.39 -8.86 -41.10
C PRO A 575 -2.58 -7.68 -42.06
N TYR A 576 -1.52 -6.88 -42.28
CA TYR A 576 -1.54 -5.79 -43.27
C TYR A 576 -1.79 -6.27 -44.71
N SER A 577 -1.50 -7.53 -45.02
CA SER A 577 -1.64 -8.11 -46.35
C SER A 577 -3.09 -8.43 -46.73
N GLY A 578 -4.02 -8.47 -45.78
CA GLY A 578 -5.39 -8.94 -46.00
C GLY A 578 -5.52 -10.48 -46.11
N GLU A 579 -4.47 -11.22 -45.74
CA GLU A 579 -4.53 -12.67 -45.55
C GLU A 579 -5.31 -13.04 -44.28
N ALA A 580 -5.69 -14.31 -44.11
CA ALA A 580 -6.41 -14.75 -42.92
C ALA A 580 -5.53 -14.76 -41.66
N GLU A 581 -4.27 -15.18 -41.80
CA GLU A 581 -3.32 -15.35 -40.69
C GLU A 581 -2.06 -14.51 -40.90
N CYS A 582 -1.43 -14.09 -39.82
CA CYS A 582 -0.13 -13.44 -39.86
C CYS A 582 0.97 -14.47 -40.15
N ALA A 583 1.93 -14.10 -40.99
CA ALA A 583 3.11 -14.94 -41.23
C ALA A 583 3.89 -15.17 -39.92
N ALA A 584 4.57 -16.32 -39.82
CA ALA A 584 5.39 -16.64 -38.65
C ALA A 584 6.39 -15.50 -38.32
N GLY A 585 6.39 -15.03 -37.08
CA GLY A 585 7.21 -13.90 -36.62
C GLY A 585 6.71 -12.52 -37.04
N ALA A 586 5.57 -12.41 -37.74
CA ALA A 586 4.97 -11.16 -38.18
C ALA A 586 3.71 -10.77 -37.40
N GLY A 587 3.41 -11.41 -36.25
CA GLY A 587 2.20 -11.14 -35.46
C GLY A 587 2.02 -9.66 -35.07
N GLY A 588 3.12 -8.98 -34.73
CA GLY A 588 3.12 -7.55 -34.41
C GLY A 588 2.94 -6.61 -35.62
N ALA A 589 2.99 -7.13 -36.85
CA ALA A 589 2.74 -6.38 -38.10
C ALA A 589 1.27 -6.53 -38.53
N SER A 590 0.37 -6.14 -37.63
CA SER A 590 -1.09 -6.30 -37.77
C SER A 590 -1.84 -4.97 -37.55
N VAL A 591 -3.07 -4.89 -38.06
CA VAL A 591 -4.04 -3.83 -37.75
C VAL A 591 -4.98 -4.26 -36.63
N ALA A 592 -5.40 -3.29 -35.80
CA ALA A 592 -6.51 -3.49 -34.88
C ALA A 592 -7.83 -3.20 -35.60
N VAL A 593 -8.78 -4.14 -35.51
CA VAL A 593 -10.09 -4.05 -36.14
C VAL A 593 -11.16 -4.00 -35.04
N PRO A 594 -11.99 -2.95 -34.97
CA PRO A 594 -13.08 -2.86 -34.01
C PRO A 594 -14.13 -3.92 -34.32
N ALA A 595 -14.67 -4.57 -33.28
CA ALA A 595 -15.54 -5.71 -33.44
C ALA A 595 -16.53 -5.88 -32.29
N VAL A 596 -17.58 -6.65 -32.56
CA VAL A 596 -18.40 -7.28 -31.55
C VAL A 596 -18.45 -8.79 -31.73
N TRP A 597 -18.47 -9.55 -30.65
CA TRP A 597 -18.76 -10.98 -30.66
C TRP A 597 -20.20 -11.21 -30.26
N LYS A 598 -21.00 -11.80 -31.16
CA LYS A 598 -22.40 -12.19 -30.92
C LYS A 598 -22.51 -13.70 -30.93
N ASN A 599 -22.93 -14.28 -29.81
CA ASN A 599 -23.02 -15.74 -29.65
C ASN A 599 -21.71 -16.47 -30.01
N GLY A 600 -20.56 -15.89 -29.63
CA GLY A 600 -19.24 -16.46 -29.92
C GLY A 600 -18.70 -16.17 -31.32
N LYS A 601 -19.48 -15.53 -32.20
CA LYS A 601 -19.08 -15.20 -33.57
C LYS A 601 -18.72 -13.73 -33.71
N VAL A 602 -17.58 -13.44 -34.35
CA VAL A 602 -17.06 -12.09 -34.50
C VAL A 602 -17.73 -11.37 -35.67
N GLN A 603 -18.08 -10.12 -35.44
CA GLN A 603 -18.61 -9.20 -36.43
C GLN A 603 -17.74 -7.94 -36.42
N ALA A 604 -16.95 -7.75 -37.48
CA ALA A 604 -16.12 -6.57 -37.65
C ALA A 604 -16.97 -5.31 -37.91
N LEU A 605 -16.65 -4.21 -37.22
CA LEU A 605 -17.31 -2.92 -37.32
C LEU A 605 -16.59 -2.03 -38.36
N ARG A 606 -16.68 -2.43 -39.64
CA ARG A 606 -15.96 -1.78 -40.76
C ARG A 606 -16.77 -0.74 -41.53
N ASP A 607 -18.01 -0.51 -41.15
CA ASP A 607 -18.87 0.45 -41.84
C ASP A 607 -18.18 1.83 -41.92
N ASN A 608 -18.09 2.39 -43.13
CA ASN A 608 -17.40 3.64 -43.45
C ASN A 608 -15.94 3.76 -42.96
N ILE A 609 -15.25 2.63 -42.79
CA ILE A 609 -13.84 2.57 -42.39
C ILE A 609 -13.00 1.86 -43.45
N GLU A 610 -11.89 2.50 -43.84
CA GLU A 610 -10.89 1.92 -44.71
C GLU A 610 -9.49 1.97 -44.09
N PHE A 611 -8.75 0.88 -44.19
CA PHE A 611 -7.34 0.85 -43.79
C PHE A 611 -6.46 1.26 -44.97
N VAL A 612 -5.87 2.45 -44.89
CA VAL A 612 -5.11 3.08 -45.98
C VAL A 612 -3.63 3.21 -45.60
N PRO A 613 -2.70 3.24 -46.57
CA PRO A 613 -1.29 3.48 -46.27
C PRO A 613 -1.08 4.80 -45.52
N ARG A 614 -0.24 4.77 -44.48
CA ARG A 614 0.16 6.00 -43.78
C ARG A 614 0.91 6.93 -44.70
N SER A 615 0.87 8.22 -44.36
CA SER A 615 1.65 9.25 -45.06
C SER A 615 3.17 9.11 -44.85
N TYR A 616 3.59 8.38 -43.81
CA TYR A 616 5.00 8.11 -43.49
C TYR A 616 5.16 6.74 -42.81
N GLY A 617 6.21 6.00 -43.19
CA GLY A 617 6.49 4.65 -42.70
C GLY A 617 5.72 3.55 -43.43
N ASN A 618 5.90 2.31 -42.98
CA ASN A 618 5.34 1.09 -43.59
C ASN A 618 4.16 0.53 -42.79
N ALA A 619 3.23 1.38 -42.34
CA ALA A 619 2.06 0.99 -41.56
C ALA A 619 0.75 1.45 -42.23
N LEU A 620 -0.39 0.98 -41.72
CA LEU A 620 -1.72 1.46 -42.12
C LEU A 620 -2.26 2.51 -41.12
N GLU A 621 -3.05 3.42 -41.65
CA GLU A 621 -3.92 4.38 -40.98
C GLU A 621 -5.38 3.99 -41.27
N VAL A 622 -6.30 4.53 -40.49
CA VAL A 622 -7.73 4.33 -40.63
C VAL A 622 -8.31 5.62 -41.23
N ALA A 623 -8.86 5.52 -42.43
CA ALA A 623 -9.69 6.54 -43.05
C ALA A 623 -11.14 6.34 -42.61
N ILE A 624 -11.72 7.38 -42.01
CA ILE A 624 -13.14 7.44 -41.64
C ILE A 624 -13.85 8.26 -42.71
N ASN A 625 -14.86 7.67 -43.33
CA ASN A 625 -15.63 8.27 -44.40
C ASN A 625 -17.06 8.62 -43.94
N ASP A 626 -17.73 9.52 -44.66
CA ASP A 626 -19.18 9.75 -44.51
C ASP A 626 -20.00 8.71 -45.29
N ASP A 627 -21.33 8.78 -45.19
CA ASP A 627 -22.25 7.87 -45.90
C ASP A 627 -22.16 7.99 -47.44
N ASP A 628 -21.61 9.09 -47.95
CA ASP A 628 -21.39 9.34 -49.38
C ASP A 628 -19.99 8.86 -49.84
N GLY A 629 -19.18 8.32 -48.92
CA GLY A 629 -17.83 7.82 -49.18
C GLY A 629 -16.74 8.90 -49.22
N ASN A 630 -17.03 10.14 -48.78
CA ASN A 630 -16.03 11.19 -48.68
C ASN A 630 -15.22 11.06 -47.39
N LEU A 631 -13.90 11.30 -47.49
CA LEU A 631 -13.01 11.28 -46.33
C LEU A 631 -13.37 12.38 -45.33
N VAL A 632 -13.74 11.98 -44.11
CA VAL A 632 -13.96 12.88 -42.97
C VAL A 632 -12.63 13.17 -42.28
N ARG A 633 -11.93 12.13 -41.82
CA ARG A 633 -10.59 12.25 -41.21
C ARG A 633 -9.80 10.96 -41.25
N LYS A 634 -8.48 11.08 -41.00
CA LYS A 634 -7.57 9.94 -40.80
C LYS A 634 -7.15 9.82 -39.33
N THR A 635 -7.06 8.59 -38.84
CA THR A 635 -6.59 8.25 -37.49
C THR A 635 -5.57 7.11 -37.56
N ALA A 636 -4.62 7.08 -36.63
CA ALA A 636 -3.57 6.06 -36.61
C ALA A 636 -4.12 4.67 -36.26
N TRP A 637 -5.18 4.61 -35.44
CA TRP A 637 -5.93 3.41 -35.09
C TRP A 637 -7.35 3.75 -34.61
N ILE A 638 -8.21 2.73 -34.54
CA ILE A 638 -9.59 2.77 -34.05
C ILE A 638 -9.89 1.49 -33.25
N ARG A 639 -10.73 1.58 -32.22
CA ARG A 639 -11.20 0.42 -31.44
C ARG A 639 -12.66 0.60 -31.00
N ALA A 640 -13.36 -0.50 -30.73
CA ALA A 640 -14.58 -0.47 -29.93
C ALA A 640 -14.20 -0.64 -28.45
N ASP A 641 -14.83 0.13 -27.56
CA ASP A 641 -14.49 0.14 -26.14
C ASP A 641 -15.68 0.05 -25.17
N ARG A 642 -16.90 0.44 -25.55
CA ARG A 642 -18.11 0.25 -24.72
C ARG A 642 -19.30 -0.26 -25.52
N ILE A 643 -20.24 -0.90 -24.84
CA ILE A 643 -21.49 -1.39 -25.42
C ILE A 643 -22.68 -1.12 -24.50
N SER A 644 -23.79 -0.65 -25.08
CA SER A 644 -25.06 -0.48 -24.35
C SER A 644 -25.58 -1.81 -23.81
N GLY A 645 -26.34 -1.78 -22.72
CA GLY A 645 -26.94 -2.97 -22.11
C GLY A 645 -27.76 -3.85 -23.06
N ASN A 646 -28.46 -3.27 -24.04
CA ASN A 646 -29.21 -3.99 -25.06
C ASN A 646 -28.36 -4.56 -26.22
N GLY A 647 -27.07 -4.23 -26.29
CA GLY A 647 -26.13 -4.70 -27.31
C GLY A 647 -26.23 -4.04 -28.69
N GLU A 648 -26.98 -2.93 -28.83
CA GLU A 648 -27.24 -2.28 -30.13
C GLU A 648 -26.34 -1.07 -30.42
N THR A 649 -25.91 -0.36 -29.38
CA THR A 649 -25.03 0.82 -29.48
C THR A 649 -23.64 0.48 -28.95
N VAL A 650 -22.63 0.75 -29.75
CA VAL A 650 -21.22 0.55 -29.39
C VAL A 650 -20.51 1.88 -29.52
N THR A 651 -19.69 2.27 -28.56
CA THR A 651 -18.77 3.40 -28.73
C THR A 651 -17.36 2.91 -28.93
N GLY A 652 -16.51 3.81 -29.41
CA GLY A 652 -15.12 3.53 -29.64
C GLY A 652 -14.25 4.76 -29.57
N MET A 653 -12.95 4.50 -29.62
CA MET A 653 -11.93 5.53 -29.55
C MET A 653 -10.95 5.44 -30.71
N THR A 654 -10.44 6.60 -31.09
CA THR A 654 -9.45 6.83 -32.14
C THR A 654 -8.26 7.58 -31.55
N ASN A 655 -7.04 7.14 -31.85
CA ASN A 655 -5.78 7.75 -31.38
C ASN A 655 -5.66 7.94 -29.86
N GLY A 656 -6.48 7.28 -29.05
CA GLY A 656 -6.49 7.45 -27.60
C GLY A 656 -7.17 8.73 -27.15
N PHE A 657 -7.95 9.40 -28.01
CA PHE A 657 -8.57 10.67 -27.68
C PHE A 657 -9.93 10.94 -28.33
N GLY A 658 -10.08 10.81 -29.64
CA GLY A 658 -11.33 11.15 -30.33
C GLY A 658 -12.32 9.98 -30.34
N GLN A 659 -13.61 10.23 -30.18
CA GLN A 659 -14.63 9.17 -30.11
C GLN A 659 -15.37 8.91 -31.41
N VAL A 660 -15.90 7.69 -31.52
CA VAL A 660 -16.79 7.20 -32.58
C VAL A 660 -17.92 6.40 -31.94
N ALA A 661 -19.03 6.21 -32.66
CA ALA A 661 -20.11 5.33 -32.25
C ALA A 661 -20.63 4.50 -33.41
N TRP A 662 -21.08 3.28 -33.13
CA TRP A 662 -21.81 2.43 -34.07
C TRP A 662 -23.23 2.20 -33.56
N LEU A 663 -24.22 2.67 -34.31
CA LEU A 663 -25.64 2.43 -34.04
C LEU A 663 -26.10 1.29 -34.93
N ASN A 664 -26.39 0.12 -34.34
CA ASN A 664 -26.72 -1.08 -35.10
C ASN A 664 -25.67 -1.44 -36.18
N GLY A 665 -24.40 -1.18 -35.87
CA GLY A 665 -23.27 -1.41 -36.77
C GLY A 665 -22.96 -0.26 -37.74
N LYS A 666 -23.80 0.78 -37.81
CA LYS A 666 -23.56 1.95 -38.65
C LYS A 666 -22.70 2.99 -37.94
N LEU A 667 -21.59 3.41 -38.55
CA LEU A 667 -20.62 4.32 -37.94
C LEU A 667 -21.11 5.79 -37.92
N ARG A 668 -20.79 6.49 -36.82
CA ARG A 668 -20.88 7.93 -36.62
C ARG A 668 -19.58 8.45 -36.00
N ASP A 669 -18.97 9.47 -36.60
CA ASP A 669 -17.73 10.08 -36.09
C ASP A 669 -18.07 11.23 -35.12
N ILE A 670 -18.55 10.87 -33.94
CA ILE A 670 -19.03 11.82 -32.92
C ILE A 670 -17.94 12.79 -32.44
N TYR A 671 -16.65 12.49 -32.65
CA TYR A 671 -15.58 13.48 -32.52
C TYR A 671 -15.75 14.63 -33.50
N SER A 672 -15.84 14.36 -34.80
CA SER A 672 -15.94 15.41 -35.82
C SER A 672 -17.29 16.12 -35.78
N GLU A 673 -18.37 15.40 -35.42
CA GLU A 673 -19.72 15.96 -35.36
C GLU A 673 -19.96 16.82 -34.11
N PHE A 674 -19.53 16.35 -32.93
CA PHE A 674 -19.89 16.96 -31.64
C PHE A 674 -18.68 17.39 -30.80
N GLY A 675 -17.46 17.06 -31.23
CA GLY A 675 -16.25 17.29 -30.44
C GLY A 675 -16.05 16.26 -29.34
N ALA A 676 -16.66 15.07 -29.43
CA ALA A 676 -16.63 14.03 -28.38
C ALA A 676 -15.23 13.44 -28.15
N THR A 677 -14.73 13.50 -26.91
CA THR A 677 -13.38 13.07 -26.52
C THR A 677 -13.35 12.14 -25.31
N ASP A 678 -12.17 11.54 -25.10
CA ASP A 678 -11.83 10.70 -23.97
C ASP A 678 -12.69 9.43 -23.95
N GLN A 679 -13.40 9.16 -22.85
CA GLN A 679 -14.29 8.01 -22.69
C GLN A 679 -15.76 8.42 -22.62
N SER A 680 -16.64 7.52 -23.05
CA SER A 680 -18.09 7.71 -23.05
C SER A 680 -18.77 6.69 -22.17
N VAL A 681 -19.97 7.05 -21.71
CA VAL A 681 -20.90 6.17 -21.01
C VAL A 681 -22.22 6.12 -21.79
N ILE A 682 -22.90 4.99 -21.76
CA ILE A 682 -24.06 4.72 -22.63
C ILE A 682 -25.24 4.28 -21.77
N SER A 683 -26.45 4.76 -22.06
CA SER A 683 -27.66 4.25 -21.40
C SER A 683 -27.87 2.77 -21.71
N ALA A 684 -28.57 2.06 -20.82
CA ALA A 684 -28.83 0.63 -20.98
C ALA A 684 -29.55 0.28 -22.29
N ASP A 685 -30.39 1.18 -22.80
CA ASP A 685 -31.12 1.02 -24.06
C ASP A 685 -30.39 1.60 -25.28
N GLY A 686 -29.18 2.15 -25.11
CA GLY A 686 -28.39 2.75 -26.19
C GLY A 686 -28.98 4.04 -26.79
N SER A 687 -30.01 4.62 -26.16
CA SER A 687 -30.65 5.85 -26.66
C SER A 687 -29.87 7.12 -26.33
N MET A 688 -28.94 7.05 -25.36
CA MET A 688 -28.14 8.18 -24.91
C MET A 688 -26.67 7.80 -24.77
N VAL A 689 -25.78 8.68 -25.23
CA VAL A 689 -24.33 8.56 -25.06
C VAL A 689 -23.80 9.85 -24.44
N ALA A 690 -23.18 9.77 -23.27
CA ALA A 690 -22.52 10.92 -22.66
C ALA A 690 -21.02 10.91 -22.92
N PHE A 691 -20.44 12.08 -23.17
CA PHE A 691 -19.02 12.26 -23.44
C PHE A 691 -18.53 13.67 -23.07
N GLY A 692 -17.22 13.81 -22.85
CA GLY A 692 -16.58 15.13 -22.80
C GLY A 692 -16.53 15.75 -24.20
N ALA A 693 -16.71 17.06 -24.32
CA ALA A 693 -16.78 17.76 -25.61
C ALA A 693 -15.73 18.88 -25.72
N LEU A 694 -15.24 19.10 -26.94
CA LEU A 694 -14.39 20.23 -27.31
C LEU A 694 -15.09 21.18 -28.29
N ASP A 695 -14.72 22.46 -28.24
CA ASP A 695 -15.03 23.38 -29.32
C ASP A 695 -14.06 23.20 -30.50
N LEU A 696 -14.45 22.40 -31.50
CA LEU A 696 -13.61 22.18 -32.67
C LEU A 696 -13.49 23.40 -33.60
N THR A 697 -14.29 24.44 -33.39
CA THR A 697 -14.24 25.67 -34.20
C THR A 697 -13.14 26.62 -33.72
N ASP A 698 -12.73 26.53 -32.46
CA ASP A 698 -11.65 27.31 -31.90
C ASP A 698 -10.28 26.66 -32.17
N ARG A 699 -9.26 27.50 -32.36
CA ARG A 699 -7.88 27.06 -32.65
C ARG A 699 -7.30 26.20 -31.53
N PHE A 700 -7.60 26.52 -30.27
CA PHE A 700 -7.05 25.84 -29.10
C PHE A 700 -7.94 24.69 -28.63
N ARG A 701 -9.12 24.53 -29.22
CA ARG A 701 -10.09 23.47 -28.91
C ARG A 701 -10.33 23.34 -27.40
N PRO A 702 -10.76 24.43 -26.74
CA PRO A 702 -11.07 24.40 -25.33
C PRO A 702 -12.21 23.40 -25.07
N SER A 703 -12.23 22.82 -23.87
CA SER A 703 -13.34 21.94 -23.49
C SER A 703 -14.60 22.77 -23.26
N LYS A 704 -15.73 22.19 -23.67
CA LYS A 704 -17.09 22.70 -23.46
C LYS A 704 -17.83 21.95 -22.34
N GLY A 705 -17.15 21.09 -21.59
CA GLY A 705 -17.77 20.24 -20.58
C GLY A 705 -18.34 18.95 -21.15
N VAL A 706 -19.32 18.38 -20.46
CA VAL A 706 -19.93 17.08 -20.74
C VAL A 706 -21.27 17.26 -21.43
N GLN A 707 -21.52 16.45 -22.46
CA GLN A 707 -22.78 16.47 -23.20
C GLN A 707 -23.37 15.07 -23.32
N ILE A 708 -24.70 14.97 -23.37
CA ILE A 708 -25.44 13.77 -23.72
C ILE A 708 -25.96 13.92 -25.15
N TRP A 709 -25.59 12.98 -26.02
CA TRP A 709 -26.18 12.81 -27.34
C TRP A 709 -27.33 11.82 -27.32
N HIS A 710 -28.51 12.28 -27.76
CA HIS A 710 -29.71 11.46 -27.94
C HIS A 710 -29.68 10.81 -29.33
N THR A 711 -29.37 9.51 -29.38
CA THR A 711 -29.00 8.79 -30.62
C THR A 711 -30.13 8.70 -31.65
N LYS A 712 -31.38 8.94 -31.25
CA LYS A 712 -32.58 8.90 -32.11
C LYS A 712 -32.95 10.25 -32.71
N THR A 713 -32.66 11.35 -32.02
CA THR A 713 -33.07 12.71 -32.40
C THR A 713 -31.90 13.59 -32.81
N ASP A 714 -30.66 13.16 -32.54
CA ASP A 714 -29.43 13.96 -32.63
C ASP A 714 -29.45 15.24 -31.77
N GLU A 715 -30.35 15.30 -30.78
CA GLU A 715 -30.35 16.39 -29.80
C GLU A 715 -29.19 16.23 -28.81
N LEU A 716 -28.59 17.35 -28.41
CA LEU A 716 -27.54 17.41 -27.39
C LEU A 716 -28.09 18.06 -26.13
N THR A 717 -27.91 17.40 -24.99
CA THR A 717 -28.15 17.97 -23.65
C THR A 717 -26.81 18.33 -23.03
N ASP A 718 -26.65 19.58 -22.59
CA ASP A 718 -25.43 20.05 -21.92
C ASP A 718 -25.53 19.76 -20.41
N LEU A 719 -24.55 19.05 -19.87
CA LEU A 719 -24.42 18.80 -18.43
C LEU A 719 -23.39 19.74 -17.78
N GLY A 720 -22.72 20.59 -18.55
CA GLY A 720 -21.66 21.46 -18.07
C GLY A 720 -20.44 20.69 -17.59
N SER A 721 -19.71 21.27 -16.65
CA SER A 721 -18.52 20.67 -16.03
C SER A 721 -18.35 21.22 -14.62
N MET A 722 -17.34 20.71 -13.92
CA MET A 722 -16.79 21.34 -12.72
C MET A 722 -16.28 22.76 -13.02
N ARG A 723 -15.94 23.52 -11.98
CA ARG A 723 -15.48 24.90 -12.09
C ARG A 723 -14.01 25.04 -11.65
N TRP A 724 -13.22 25.73 -12.47
CA TRP A 724 -11.87 26.14 -12.10
C TRP A 724 -11.84 27.03 -10.86
N CYS A 725 -10.84 26.82 -10.01
CA CYS A 725 -10.57 27.57 -8.78
C CYS A 725 -11.68 27.54 -7.71
N GLU A 726 -12.75 26.80 -7.97
CA GLU A 726 -13.80 26.46 -7.01
C GLU A 726 -13.68 24.97 -6.69
N ASP A 727 -13.78 24.10 -7.71
CA ASP A 727 -13.72 22.66 -7.51
C ASP A 727 -12.37 22.06 -7.94
N ILE A 728 -11.80 22.59 -9.04
CA ILE A 728 -10.58 22.07 -9.65
C ILE A 728 -9.52 23.18 -9.75
N PRO A 729 -8.28 22.98 -9.28
CA PRO A 729 -7.22 23.96 -9.47
C PRO A 729 -6.81 24.06 -10.95
N TYR A 730 -6.56 25.28 -11.44
CA TYR A 730 -6.05 25.48 -12.80
C TYR A 730 -4.52 25.55 -12.78
N ILE A 731 -3.89 24.40 -13.02
CA ILE A 731 -2.42 24.28 -13.08
C ILE A 731 -1.97 24.19 -14.54
N SER A 732 -1.16 25.16 -14.94
CA SER A 732 -0.52 25.20 -16.26
C SER A 732 0.95 25.50 -16.11
N ARG A 733 1.81 24.65 -16.69
CA ARG A 733 3.28 24.74 -16.58
C ARG A 733 3.77 24.89 -15.13
N TRP A 734 3.28 24.02 -14.25
CA TRP A 734 3.64 23.99 -12.81
C TRP A 734 3.23 25.23 -12.02
N THR A 735 2.42 26.12 -12.60
CA THR A 735 1.87 27.30 -11.92
C THR A 735 0.37 27.10 -11.73
N ASN A 736 -0.09 27.15 -10.48
CA ASN A 736 -1.51 27.24 -10.16
C ASN A 736 -1.96 28.70 -10.30
N TYR A 737 -2.81 29.01 -11.28
CA TYR A 737 -3.26 30.38 -11.50
C TYR A 737 -4.33 30.83 -10.49
N CYS A 738 -4.98 29.89 -9.81
CA CYS A 738 -5.93 30.23 -8.75
C CYS A 738 -5.26 31.01 -7.62
N ASP A 739 -4.01 30.68 -7.30
CA ASP A 739 -3.20 31.36 -6.26
C ASP A 739 -2.86 32.83 -6.63
N TYR A 740 -3.02 33.20 -7.90
CA TYR A 740 -2.82 34.56 -8.40
C TYR A 740 -4.11 35.38 -8.49
N GLY A 741 -5.22 34.87 -7.93
CA GLY A 741 -6.50 35.56 -7.89
C GLY A 741 -7.32 35.45 -9.18
N TYR A 742 -7.00 34.49 -10.04
CA TYR A 742 -7.87 34.13 -11.15
C TYR A 742 -9.08 33.34 -10.62
N ASP A 743 -10.26 33.64 -11.17
CA ASP A 743 -11.51 32.91 -10.93
C ASP A 743 -11.91 32.09 -12.18
N HIS A 744 -12.97 31.30 -12.04
CA HIS A 744 -13.51 30.49 -13.14
C HIS A 744 -13.76 31.32 -14.41
N ASP A 745 -14.53 32.41 -14.27
CA ASP A 745 -15.02 33.18 -15.41
C ASP A 745 -13.87 33.88 -16.16
N SER A 746 -12.88 34.41 -15.44
CA SER A 746 -11.70 35.02 -16.03
C SER A 746 -10.80 34.00 -16.75
N LEU A 747 -10.67 32.77 -16.24
CA LEU A 747 -9.92 31.70 -16.91
C LEU A 747 -10.63 31.23 -18.17
N VAL A 748 -11.94 31.01 -18.11
CA VAL A 748 -12.75 30.64 -19.29
C VAL A 748 -12.66 31.73 -20.35
N ALA A 749 -12.80 33.01 -19.96
CA ALA A 749 -12.66 34.15 -20.87
C ALA A 749 -11.24 34.27 -21.47
N ALA A 750 -10.21 33.83 -20.75
CA ALA A 750 -8.84 33.76 -21.24
C ALA A 750 -8.57 32.56 -22.19
N GLY A 751 -9.57 31.73 -22.44
CA GLY A 751 -9.49 30.59 -23.37
C GLY A 751 -9.06 29.28 -22.72
N ALA A 752 -9.10 29.17 -21.39
CA ALA A 752 -8.82 27.90 -20.69
C ALA A 752 -9.84 26.80 -21.02
N GLY A 753 -11.07 27.18 -21.40
CA GLY A 753 -12.21 26.28 -21.50
C GLY A 753 -12.69 25.81 -20.13
N LEU A 754 -13.68 24.92 -20.10
CA LEU A 754 -14.12 24.26 -18.88
C LEU A 754 -13.13 23.15 -18.45
N PRO A 755 -13.11 22.75 -17.16
CA PRO A 755 -12.43 21.53 -16.73
C PRO A 755 -12.81 20.34 -17.60
N ARG A 756 -11.81 19.57 -18.01
CA ARG A 756 -12.02 18.33 -18.75
C ARG A 756 -12.39 17.21 -17.78
N MET A 757 -13.50 16.55 -18.07
CA MET A 757 -14.01 15.41 -17.30
C MET A 757 -13.86 14.14 -18.13
N THR A 758 -13.07 13.18 -17.66
CA THR A 758 -13.06 11.83 -18.21
C THR A 758 -14.17 11.02 -17.54
N LEU A 759 -15.19 10.65 -18.30
CA LEU A 759 -16.30 9.84 -17.78
C LEU A 759 -15.85 8.40 -17.56
N LEU A 760 -16.19 7.83 -16.41
CA LEU A 760 -15.71 6.51 -16.01
C LEU A 760 -16.84 5.48 -16.00
N ASP A 761 -17.98 5.81 -15.40
CA ASP A 761 -19.16 4.95 -15.38
C ASP A 761 -20.47 5.71 -15.15
N ALA A 762 -21.62 5.06 -15.35
CA ALA A 762 -22.94 5.66 -15.15
C ALA A 762 -24.05 4.65 -14.79
N THR A 763 -25.17 5.18 -14.29
CA THR A 763 -26.44 4.43 -14.12
C THR A 763 -27.07 4.09 -15.47
N ASP A 764 -28.03 3.14 -15.46
CA ASP A 764 -28.72 2.67 -16.68
C ASP A 764 -29.36 3.82 -17.49
N ASP A 765 -29.80 4.88 -16.79
CA ASP A 765 -30.50 6.04 -17.33
C ASP A 765 -29.63 7.30 -17.42
N LEU A 766 -28.32 7.19 -17.12
CA LEU A 766 -27.38 8.30 -17.04
C LEU A 766 -27.77 9.41 -16.05
N SER A 767 -28.68 9.14 -15.11
CA SER A 767 -29.03 10.09 -14.04
C SER A 767 -27.91 10.29 -13.03
N ILE A 768 -26.96 9.36 -12.95
CA ILE A 768 -25.69 9.54 -12.25
C ILE A 768 -24.55 9.16 -13.19
N ILE A 769 -23.53 10.01 -13.24
CA ILE A 769 -22.31 9.78 -14.02
C ILE A 769 -21.11 10.02 -13.12
N THR A 770 -20.19 9.07 -13.03
CA THR A 770 -18.90 9.25 -12.36
C THR A 770 -17.85 9.70 -13.37
N ALA A 771 -16.94 10.55 -12.91
CA ALA A 771 -15.89 11.09 -13.74
C ALA A 771 -14.62 11.37 -12.95
N ARG A 772 -13.56 11.69 -13.67
CA ARG A 772 -12.29 12.17 -13.12
C ARG A 772 -11.81 13.40 -13.88
N ALA A 773 -11.28 14.37 -13.15
CA ALA A 773 -10.63 15.56 -13.68
C ALA A 773 -9.14 15.59 -13.30
N GLY A 774 -8.35 16.39 -14.02
CA GLY A 774 -6.93 16.60 -13.72
C GLY A 774 -5.96 15.62 -14.39
N SER A 775 -4.69 15.70 -14.00
CA SER A 775 -3.59 14.87 -14.52
C SER A 775 -2.40 14.92 -13.56
N LEU A 776 -1.52 13.92 -13.64
CA LEU A 776 -0.26 13.90 -12.87
C LEU A 776 0.62 15.15 -13.12
N LEU A 777 0.53 15.77 -14.31
CA LEU A 777 1.30 16.97 -14.67
C LEU A 777 0.62 18.28 -14.23
N SER A 778 -0.62 18.22 -13.75
CA SER A 778 -1.43 19.38 -13.36
C SER A 778 -1.87 19.31 -11.90
N GLY A 779 -1.08 18.67 -11.03
CA GLY A 779 -1.34 18.64 -9.59
C GLY A 779 -2.16 17.47 -9.07
N GLY A 780 -2.33 16.40 -9.86
CA GLY A 780 -3.06 15.20 -9.45
C GLY A 780 -4.44 15.08 -10.09
N PHE A 781 -5.20 14.09 -9.63
CA PHE A 781 -6.55 13.82 -10.09
C PHE A 781 -7.59 14.21 -9.02
N LYS A 782 -8.81 14.49 -9.49
CA LYS A 782 -9.98 14.69 -8.64
C LYS A 782 -11.12 13.82 -9.16
N GLY A 783 -11.70 13.02 -8.27
CA GLY A 783 -12.90 12.24 -8.56
C GLY A 783 -14.12 13.14 -8.53
N ALA A 784 -15.09 12.87 -9.39
CA ALA A 784 -16.29 13.67 -9.53
C ALA A 784 -17.52 12.80 -9.78
N ILE A 785 -18.67 13.33 -9.39
CA ILE A 785 -19.97 12.72 -9.60
C ILE A 785 -20.96 13.78 -10.08
N TYR A 786 -21.68 13.46 -11.15
CA TYR A 786 -22.86 14.18 -11.59
C TYR A 786 -24.10 13.46 -11.12
N ILE A 787 -25.05 14.18 -10.55
CA ILE A 787 -26.36 13.64 -10.17
C ILE A 787 -27.44 14.54 -10.77
N ASP A 788 -28.33 13.98 -11.58
CA ASP A 788 -29.43 14.74 -12.17
C ASP A 788 -30.30 15.39 -11.08
N GLY A 789 -30.48 16.71 -11.20
CA GLY A 789 -31.15 17.55 -10.20
C GLY A 789 -30.26 18.11 -9.10
N LEU A 790 -29.01 17.66 -8.95
CA LEU A 790 -28.01 18.21 -8.01
C LEU A 790 -26.83 18.86 -8.74
N GLY A 791 -26.46 18.37 -9.93
CA GLY A 791 -25.32 18.85 -10.70
C GLY A 791 -24.04 18.08 -10.43
N TRP A 792 -22.91 18.68 -10.82
CA TRP A 792 -21.58 18.14 -10.57
C TRP A 792 -21.07 18.52 -9.18
N MET A 793 -20.35 17.61 -8.53
CA MET A 793 -19.56 17.85 -7.32
C MET A 793 -18.32 16.96 -7.30
N THR A 794 -17.32 17.32 -6.52
CA THR A 794 -16.19 16.42 -6.26
C THR A 794 -16.66 15.26 -5.38
N LEU A 795 -15.98 14.12 -5.44
CA LEU A 795 -16.28 13.03 -4.51
C LEU A 795 -15.87 13.37 -3.07
N GLU A 796 -14.85 14.21 -2.90
CA GLU A 796 -14.49 14.83 -1.62
C GLU A 796 -15.70 15.56 -1.03
N GLU A 797 -16.25 16.55 -1.74
CA GLU A 797 -17.46 17.27 -1.31
C GLU A 797 -18.66 16.34 -1.07
N PHE A 798 -18.86 15.34 -1.92
CA PHE A 798 -19.95 14.37 -1.78
C PHE A 798 -19.85 13.58 -0.47
N PHE A 799 -18.65 13.13 -0.10
CA PHE A 799 -18.40 12.35 1.10
C PHE A 799 -18.36 13.21 2.36
N ASP A 800 -17.73 14.37 2.29
CA ASP A 800 -17.62 15.32 3.41
C ASP A 800 -19.01 15.76 3.87
N LYS A 801 -19.88 16.19 2.93
CA LYS A 801 -21.28 16.53 3.24
C LYS A 801 -22.06 15.40 3.89
N GLN A 802 -21.66 14.16 3.68
CA GLN A 802 -22.32 12.97 4.22
C GLN A 802 -21.70 12.50 5.54
N GLY A 803 -20.61 13.14 5.98
CA GLY A 803 -19.85 12.82 7.20
C GLY A 803 -18.99 11.57 7.06
N VAL A 804 -18.57 11.21 5.84
CA VAL A 804 -17.77 9.99 5.58
C VAL A 804 -16.29 10.28 5.86
N VAL A 805 -15.90 10.23 7.13
CA VAL A 805 -14.55 10.55 7.60
C VAL A 805 -13.47 9.63 7.02
N GLU A 806 -13.83 8.39 6.66
CA GLU A 806 -12.92 7.41 6.04
C GLU A 806 -12.35 7.91 4.70
N ALA A 807 -13.12 8.72 3.96
CA ALA A 807 -12.74 9.25 2.66
C ALA A 807 -11.70 10.38 2.76
N SER A 808 -11.54 11.01 3.93
CA SER A 808 -10.56 12.10 4.14
C SER A 808 -9.11 11.60 4.05
N MET A 809 -8.84 10.42 4.63
CA MET A 809 -7.55 9.76 4.57
C MET A 809 -7.29 9.09 3.22
N PHE A 810 -8.35 8.58 2.60
CA PHE A 810 -8.27 7.85 1.34
C PHE A 810 -9.22 8.46 0.30
N PRO A 811 -8.86 9.61 -0.30
CA PRO A 811 -9.73 10.26 -1.27
C PRO A 811 -9.94 9.36 -2.49
N MET A 812 -11.21 9.24 -2.91
CA MET A 812 -11.57 8.53 -4.13
C MET A 812 -11.43 9.46 -5.33
N ASP A 813 -10.27 9.46 -5.98
CA ASP A 813 -10.02 10.25 -7.18
C ASP A 813 -10.31 9.48 -8.50
N ASN A 814 -10.58 8.19 -8.42
CA ASN A 814 -10.84 7.31 -9.55
C ASN A 814 -12.09 6.43 -9.35
N PRO A 815 -13.32 6.99 -9.47
CA PRO A 815 -14.58 6.26 -9.33
C PRO A 815 -14.96 5.48 -10.60
N PHE A 816 -14.52 4.23 -10.71
CA PHE A 816 -14.60 3.47 -11.95
C PHE A 816 -15.84 2.57 -12.10
N GLY A 817 -16.68 2.40 -11.08
CA GLY A 817 -17.84 1.52 -11.18
C GLY A 817 -19.05 2.01 -10.36
N ILE A 818 -20.22 2.10 -10.98
CA ILE A 818 -21.48 2.44 -10.31
C ILE A 818 -22.58 1.44 -10.69
N SER A 819 -23.43 1.07 -9.73
CA SER A 819 -24.58 0.19 -10.00
C SER A 819 -25.60 0.85 -10.92
N ALA A 820 -26.40 0.04 -11.60
CA ALA A 820 -27.46 0.49 -12.51
C ALA A 820 -28.45 1.47 -11.86
N ASP A 821 -28.71 1.30 -10.55
CA ASP A 821 -29.62 2.14 -9.77
C ASP A 821 -28.94 3.26 -8.99
N GLY A 822 -27.60 3.33 -9.03
CA GLY A 822 -26.80 4.35 -8.35
C GLY A 822 -26.66 4.15 -6.85
N SER A 823 -27.06 3.00 -6.31
CA SER A 823 -26.96 2.72 -4.87
C SER A 823 -25.60 2.20 -4.41
N LYS A 824 -24.72 1.79 -5.33
CA LYS A 824 -23.38 1.27 -5.03
C LYS A 824 -22.33 1.90 -5.93
N LEU A 825 -21.16 2.18 -5.36
CA LEU A 825 -20.03 2.79 -6.05
C LEU A 825 -18.74 2.05 -5.68
N PHE A 826 -17.89 1.83 -6.67
CA PHE A 826 -16.52 1.35 -6.52
C PHE A 826 -15.57 2.39 -7.07
N GLY A 827 -14.48 2.61 -6.35
CA GLY A 827 -13.41 3.49 -6.79
C GLY A 827 -12.12 3.23 -6.06
N GLY A 828 -11.08 3.94 -6.45
CA GLY A 828 -9.77 3.82 -5.85
C GLY A 828 -8.99 5.12 -5.94
N TYR A 829 -7.70 5.04 -5.61
CA TYR A 829 -6.74 6.10 -5.80
C TYR A 829 -5.96 5.87 -7.12
N ALA A 830 -5.89 6.87 -7.97
CA ALA A 830 -5.33 6.77 -9.30
C ALA A 830 -3.83 6.42 -9.22
N GLY A 831 -3.49 5.22 -9.71
CA GLY A 831 -2.12 4.72 -9.70
C GLY A 831 -1.71 3.96 -8.44
N ALA A 832 -2.62 3.71 -7.50
CA ALA A 832 -2.41 2.82 -6.36
C ALA A 832 -3.28 1.55 -6.44
N GLU A 833 -2.79 0.45 -5.88
CA GLU A 833 -3.52 -0.81 -5.78
C GLU A 833 -4.44 -0.80 -4.56
N VAL A 834 -5.45 0.07 -4.58
CA VAL A 834 -6.47 0.15 -3.54
C VAL A 834 -7.85 0.33 -4.16
N THR A 835 -8.83 -0.39 -3.64
CA THR A 835 -10.24 -0.27 -4.05
C THR A 835 -11.10 -0.05 -2.81
N PHE A 836 -12.17 0.72 -2.96
CA PHE A 836 -13.19 0.96 -1.95
C PHE A 836 -14.55 0.50 -2.48
N ASP A 837 -15.32 -0.18 -1.63
CA ASP A 837 -16.75 -0.44 -1.84
C ASP A 837 -17.54 0.63 -1.06
N VAL A 838 -18.43 1.33 -1.76
CA VAL A 838 -19.23 2.40 -1.21
C VAL A 838 -20.71 2.03 -1.33
N ASP A 839 -21.34 1.80 -0.18
CA ASP A 839 -22.79 1.65 -0.07
C ASP A 839 -23.44 3.03 0.01
N MET A 840 -24.16 3.40 -1.05
CA MET A 840 -24.94 4.63 -1.15
C MET A 840 -26.44 4.33 -1.18
N THR A 841 -26.91 3.21 -0.63
CA THR A 841 -28.35 2.88 -0.60
C THR A 841 -29.14 3.93 0.20
N LYS A 842 -28.50 4.53 1.19
CA LYS A 842 -29.03 5.59 2.04
C LYS A 842 -28.07 6.77 2.05
N ALA A 843 -28.62 7.97 2.00
CA ALA A 843 -27.86 9.21 2.20
C ALA A 843 -28.72 10.22 2.97
N TYR A 844 -28.07 11.23 3.53
CA TYR A 844 -28.69 12.28 4.32
C TYR A 844 -28.98 13.53 3.50
N VAL A 845 -30.09 14.18 3.84
CA VAL A 845 -30.36 15.57 3.49
C VAL A 845 -30.68 16.35 4.75
N CYS A 846 -30.29 17.62 4.79
CA CYS A 846 -30.63 18.54 5.86
C CYS A 846 -31.86 19.35 5.45
N LYS A 847 -32.89 19.35 6.29
CA LYS A 847 -34.07 20.19 6.07
C LYS A 847 -34.45 20.89 7.35
N ASP A 848 -34.49 22.22 7.31
CA ASP A 848 -34.83 23.06 8.47
C ASP A 848 -33.95 22.75 9.70
N GLY A 849 -32.67 22.42 9.48
CA GLY A 849 -31.71 22.04 10.52
C GLY A 849 -31.89 20.63 11.08
N GLN A 850 -32.67 19.76 10.42
CA GLN A 850 -32.86 18.36 10.81
C GLN A 850 -32.34 17.39 9.75
N ASP A 851 -31.60 16.39 10.21
CA ASP A 851 -31.12 15.29 9.39
C ASP A 851 -32.27 14.36 8.99
N MET A 852 -32.37 14.09 7.69
CA MET A 852 -33.32 13.14 7.11
C MET A 852 -32.58 12.09 6.30
N GLN A 853 -32.58 10.85 6.78
CA GLN A 853 -32.06 9.72 6.01
C GLN A 853 -33.07 9.26 4.95
N LEU A 854 -32.66 9.23 3.70
CA LEU A 854 -33.50 8.90 2.55
C LEU A 854 -32.85 7.85 1.66
N SER A 855 -33.65 7.14 0.85
CA SER A 855 -33.08 6.25 -0.17
C SER A 855 -32.44 7.07 -1.29
N PHE A 856 -31.16 6.82 -1.54
CA PHE A 856 -30.42 7.47 -2.61
C PHE A 856 -30.47 6.61 -3.90
N PRO A 857 -30.50 7.24 -5.10
CA PRO A 857 -30.53 8.70 -5.31
C PRO A 857 -31.92 9.31 -5.30
N LYS A 858 -32.96 8.58 -5.73
CA LYS A 858 -34.24 9.19 -6.14
C LYS A 858 -34.96 9.98 -5.04
N GLN A 859 -35.00 9.51 -3.80
CA GLN A 859 -35.69 10.24 -2.73
C GLN A 859 -34.88 11.44 -2.26
N VAL A 860 -33.56 11.32 -2.24
CA VAL A 860 -32.62 12.40 -1.92
C VAL A 860 -32.78 13.54 -2.92
N VAL A 861 -32.66 13.25 -4.22
CA VAL A 861 -32.85 14.24 -5.29
C VAL A 861 -34.20 14.94 -5.16
N ALA A 862 -35.28 14.17 -4.97
CA ALA A 862 -36.62 14.73 -4.82
C ALA A 862 -36.80 15.59 -3.57
N ALA A 863 -36.03 15.35 -2.50
CA ALA A 863 -36.02 16.18 -1.30
C ALA A 863 -35.22 17.47 -1.51
N VAL A 864 -34.06 17.38 -2.15
CA VAL A 864 -33.22 18.55 -2.50
C VAL A 864 -33.97 19.50 -3.42
N GLN A 865 -34.64 18.98 -4.46
CA GLN A 865 -35.51 19.78 -5.34
C GLN A 865 -36.69 20.45 -4.61
N LYS A 866 -37.03 19.99 -3.39
CA LYS A 866 -38.06 20.60 -2.52
C LYS A 866 -37.46 21.53 -1.45
N GLY A 867 -36.19 21.89 -1.57
CA GLY A 867 -35.50 22.85 -0.70
C GLY A 867 -34.77 22.24 0.49
N ALA A 868 -34.50 20.93 0.49
CA ALA A 868 -33.51 20.36 1.41
C ALA A 868 -32.09 20.57 0.87
N GLU A 869 -31.09 20.57 1.74
CA GLU A 869 -29.67 20.61 1.37
C GLU A 869 -29.10 19.19 1.36
N PHE A 870 -28.26 18.85 0.39
CA PHE A 870 -27.64 17.52 0.31
C PHE A 870 -26.55 17.41 1.37
N GLY A 871 -26.64 16.41 2.25
CA GLY A 871 -25.71 16.23 3.37
C GLY A 871 -26.39 16.11 4.72
N ARG A 872 -25.60 15.78 5.74
CA ARG A 872 -25.95 15.95 7.14
C ARG A 872 -25.86 17.42 7.50
N CYS A 873 -26.76 17.93 8.33
CA CYS A 873 -26.80 19.31 8.77
C CYS A 873 -25.49 19.78 9.42
N ALA A 874 -24.80 18.88 10.13
CA ALA A 874 -23.51 19.18 10.76
C ALA A 874 -22.36 19.37 9.77
N HIS A 875 -22.48 18.80 8.57
CA HIS A 875 -21.40 18.69 7.58
C HIS A 875 -21.66 19.49 6.30
N LEU A 876 -22.69 20.36 6.27
CA LEU A 876 -23.03 21.13 5.05
C LEU A 876 -21.94 22.11 4.61
N GLY A 877 -21.08 22.53 5.54
CA GLY A 877 -20.02 23.50 5.31
C GLY A 877 -18.61 22.93 5.38
N ASP A 878 -18.50 21.60 5.43
CA ASP A 878 -17.22 20.89 5.41
C ASP A 878 -16.60 20.92 4.00
#